data_AF-A0A1B9DJF0-F1
#
_entry.id   AF-A0A1B9DJF0-F1
#
_cell.length_a   1.000
_cell.length_b   1.000
_cell.length_c   1.000
_cell.angle_alpha   90.00
_cell.angle_beta   90.00
_cell.angle_gamma   90.00
#
_symmetry.space_group_name_H-M   'P 1'
#
loop_
_entity.id
_entity.type
_entity.pdbx_description
1 polymer ?
#
loop_
_entity_poly.entity_id
_entity_poly.type
_entity_poly.pdbx_seq_one_letter_code
_entity_poly.pdbx_strand_id
1 'polypeptide(L)'
;MKNTDIRILFLYVLFFFVAGCSTTKRNKQEATMSKNPQTTKVVTDEFQIQNLSADELNQLYEDFNIVKTAALQYELYEKAIKVLKNSNSVLPIKNLENQKIAYVKLGDASNDSFLETLRKYAEVTEFSDADLNSLQAKLKGFSTVIIGYHKSDALWKNQTFSKEESDKITFLAQNNQVILDVFASPYTLLSLPDFSAVKGLIVSYQNADIAQIVSAELIFGAIVSKGKLTRTTSADTKENFGLTTEKLNVLGFAAPENVGMNPSILSRIDGIAERAINERMTPGMQILVARKGKVIYQKAFGYHTYEKEIKVSNSDIYDLASLSKIIGTLPNVMIAYDEKKLNMQTPLDSMLPIFKNSNKKDITFKELLSHYARLQAWYPFYKKTIDKKGNPLEKYYSKVSNENFAVKIADDLFLRTDYQDTILKIIVDSKLLPKKEYKYSDFTFMILKAYLENVTSKKLDVLAAENFFQPMGLNNTMYNPIGKKDKNHIVPTEVDTYFRHQTVQGYVHDLSAAMQGGIGGHAGLFSNSMDVAKMMQLYLQKGNYGGKQYFSEKTFNDFNNCYYCSQGNRRGLGFDKPQLGDSGPTCGCASMTSFGHTGFTGTMAWADPDKEIVYIFLSNRTYPNESANKLSKENIREDIQSVIYEAINDSVKSDN
;
A
#
# COMPACT_ATOMS: atom_id res chain seq x y z
N MET A 1 -4.97 -1.51 37.37
CA MET A 1 -6.14 -2.14 36.72
C MET A 1 -6.28 -3.53 37.31
N LYS A 2 -7.48 -3.93 37.75
CA LYS A 2 -7.68 -5.13 38.57
C LYS A 2 -7.66 -6.39 37.70
N ASN A 3 -6.98 -7.43 38.20
CA ASN A 3 -6.75 -8.78 37.65
C ASN A 3 -8.01 -9.61 37.27
N THR A 4 -9.20 -9.01 37.25
CA THR A 4 -10.46 -9.72 37.02
C THR A 4 -10.88 -9.73 35.54
N ASP A 5 -10.42 -8.75 34.75
CA ASP A 5 -10.83 -8.60 33.34
C ASP A 5 -10.08 -9.55 32.37
N ILE A 6 -8.93 -10.08 32.78
CA ILE A 6 -8.07 -10.94 31.96
C ILE A 6 -8.49 -12.42 32.01
N ARG A 7 -9.06 -12.88 33.14
CA ARG A 7 -9.62 -14.24 33.28
C ARG A 7 -10.83 -14.48 32.35
N ILE A 8 -11.52 -13.43 31.93
CA ILE A 8 -12.73 -13.51 31.12
C ILE A 8 -12.38 -13.64 29.63
N LEU A 9 -11.32 -13.00 29.14
CA LEU A 9 -10.98 -13.01 27.72
C LEU A 9 -10.56 -14.40 27.21
N PHE A 10 -9.84 -15.17 28.03
CA PHE A 10 -9.37 -16.52 27.67
C PHE A 10 -10.47 -17.58 27.76
N LEU A 11 -11.35 -17.46 28.77
CA LEU A 11 -12.56 -18.28 28.84
C LEU A 11 -13.55 -17.94 27.72
N TYR A 12 -13.66 -16.68 27.27
CA TYR A 12 -14.64 -16.26 26.24
C TYR A 12 -14.32 -16.76 24.83
N VAL A 13 -13.04 -16.81 24.43
CA VAL A 13 -12.64 -17.36 23.13
C VAL A 13 -12.90 -18.87 23.07
N LEU A 14 -12.77 -19.58 24.21
CA LEU A 14 -13.06 -21.01 24.31
C LEU A 14 -14.56 -21.30 24.49
N PHE A 15 -15.29 -20.51 25.28
CA PHE A 15 -16.70 -20.77 25.62
C PHE A 15 -17.61 -20.63 24.40
N PHE A 16 -17.35 -19.68 23.50
CA PHE A 16 -18.16 -19.52 22.28
C PHE A 16 -17.77 -20.47 21.14
N PHE A 17 -16.56 -21.05 21.17
CA PHE A 17 -16.19 -22.12 20.24
C PHE A 17 -16.77 -23.49 20.64
N VAL A 18 -17.17 -23.69 21.91
CA VAL A 18 -17.60 -25.01 22.43
C VAL A 18 -19.06 -25.06 22.92
N ALA A 19 -19.71 -23.95 23.29
CA ALA A 19 -21.08 -23.95 23.86
C ALA A 19 -22.23 -24.11 22.84
N GLY A 20 -22.03 -24.97 21.84
CA GLY A 20 -23.09 -25.49 20.96
C GLY A 20 -23.87 -26.67 21.55
N CYS A 21 -23.47 -27.21 22.71
CA CYS A 21 -24.15 -28.33 23.36
C CYS A 21 -24.70 -27.97 24.74
N SER A 22 -25.91 -28.48 25.01
CA SER A 22 -26.59 -28.57 26.30
C SER A 22 -27.52 -27.42 26.70
N THR A 23 -28.71 -27.44 26.09
CA THR A 23 -29.95 -27.21 26.85
C THR A 23 -30.78 -28.50 26.80
N THR A 24 -30.62 -29.39 27.78
CA THR A 24 -31.72 -30.28 28.23
C THR A 24 -31.39 -31.05 29.51
N LYS A 25 -32.21 -30.78 30.53
CA LYS A 25 -32.64 -31.62 31.68
C LYS A 25 -31.62 -32.51 32.42
N ARG A 26 -31.55 -32.21 33.73
CA ARG A 26 -31.15 -33.11 34.83
C ARG A 26 -31.66 -34.54 34.60
N ASN A 27 -30.74 -35.50 34.53
CA ASN A 27 -30.85 -36.78 35.24
C ASN A 27 -29.49 -37.49 35.29
N LYS A 28 -29.19 -38.05 36.47
CA LYS A 28 -28.01 -38.89 36.75
C LYS A 28 -28.09 -40.18 35.92
N GLN A 29 -27.05 -40.47 35.13
CA GLN A 29 -26.58 -41.83 34.88
C GLN A 29 -25.17 -41.81 34.30
N GLU A 30 -24.32 -42.68 34.85
CA GLU A 30 -22.94 -42.92 34.45
C GLU A 30 -22.88 -43.37 32.98
N ALA A 31 -22.02 -42.73 32.19
CA ALA A 31 -21.65 -43.18 30.85
C ALA A 31 -20.12 -43.35 30.79
N THR A 32 -19.70 -44.61 30.63
CA THR A 32 -18.33 -45.04 30.36
C THR A 32 -17.88 -44.49 29.01
N MET A 33 -16.83 -43.66 28.98
CA MET A 33 -16.27 -43.10 27.74
C MET A 33 -15.01 -43.84 27.27
N SER A 34 -15.03 -44.14 25.97
CA SER A 34 -13.96 -44.71 25.15
C SER A 34 -12.69 -43.86 25.17
N LYS A 35 -11.54 -44.52 25.35
CA LYS A 35 -10.19 -43.94 25.40
C LYS A 35 -9.79 -43.32 24.04
N ASN A 36 -9.65 -42.00 23.99
CA ASN A 36 -8.94 -41.28 22.93
C ASN A 36 -7.89 -40.34 23.58
N PRO A 37 -6.57 -40.53 23.36
CA PRO A 37 -5.53 -39.88 24.17
C PRO A 37 -5.35 -38.36 23.95
N GLN A 38 -5.96 -37.74 22.95
CA GLN A 38 -5.88 -36.28 22.74
C GLN A 38 -6.94 -35.48 23.52
N THR A 39 -8.11 -36.05 23.78
CA THR A 39 -9.18 -35.39 24.56
C THR A 39 -8.93 -35.45 26.06
N THR A 40 -8.16 -36.45 26.52
CA THR A 40 -7.84 -36.60 27.95
C THR A 40 -6.86 -35.54 28.45
N LYS A 41 -6.00 -34.99 27.57
CA LYS A 41 -5.00 -33.98 27.94
C LYS A 41 -5.62 -32.61 28.25
N VAL A 42 -6.65 -32.22 27.49
CA VAL A 42 -7.36 -30.94 27.66
C VAL A 42 -8.19 -30.91 28.94
N VAL A 43 -8.77 -32.06 29.34
CA VAL A 43 -9.59 -32.17 30.56
C VAL A 43 -8.75 -32.32 31.82
N THR A 44 -7.53 -32.86 31.73
CA THR A 44 -6.60 -32.89 32.89
C THR A 44 -6.03 -31.52 33.24
N ASP A 45 -5.93 -30.61 32.27
CA ASP A 45 -5.42 -29.25 32.50
C ASP A 45 -6.47 -28.34 33.16
N GLU A 46 -7.77 -28.59 32.96
CA GLU A 46 -8.87 -27.87 33.64
C GLU A 46 -8.81 -27.97 35.18
N PHE A 47 -8.34 -29.11 35.70
CA PHE A 47 -8.28 -29.37 37.14
C PHE A 47 -7.00 -28.83 37.81
N GLN A 48 -5.94 -28.57 37.04
CA GLN A 48 -4.67 -28.03 37.52
C GLN A 48 -4.67 -26.48 37.55
N ILE A 49 -5.37 -25.83 36.61
CA ILE A 49 -5.42 -24.37 36.50
C ILE A 49 -6.16 -23.69 37.67
N GLN A 50 -7.09 -24.40 38.33
CA GLN A 50 -7.83 -23.86 39.48
C GLN A 50 -6.98 -23.69 40.75
N ASN A 51 -5.78 -24.29 40.80
CA ASN A 51 -4.91 -24.29 41.99
C ASN A 51 -3.61 -23.48 41.82
N LEU A 52 -3.44 -22.76 40.71
CA LEU A 52 -2.25 -21.94 40.47
C LEU A 52 -2.33 -20.61 41.23
N SER A 53 -1.23 -20.23 41.86
CA SER A 53 -1.05 -18.91 42.49
C SER A 53 -1.07 -17.78 41.45
N ALA A 54 -1.26 -16.54 41.89
CA ALA A 54 -1.29 -15.38 41.00
C ALA A 54 0.02 -15.21 40.21
N ASP A 55 1.15 -15.59 40.80
CA ASP A 55 2.46 -15.51 40.17
C ASP A 55 2.66 -16.63 39.13
N GLU A 56 2.18 -17.84 39.40
CA GLU A 56 2.20 -18.96 38.43
C GLU A 56 1.25 -18.72 37.25
N LEU A 57 0.11 -18.04 37.46
CA LEU A 57 -0.79 -17.61 36.39
C LEU A 57 -0.18 -16.49 35.53
N ASN A 58 0.57 -15.57 36.13
CA ASN A 58 1.32 -14.56 35.39
C ASN A 58 2.45 -15.20 34.58
N GLN A 59 3.15 -16.19 35.15
CA GLN A 59 4.15 -16.99 34.44
C GLN A 59 3.53 -17.76 33.27
N LEU A 60 2.37 -18.42 33.47
CA LEU A 60 1.64 -19.12 32.42
C LEU A 60 1.13 -18.18 31.31
N TYR A 61 0.79 -16.92 31.67
CA TYR A 61 0.36 -15.87 30.74
C TYR A 61 1.53 -15.29 29.93
N GLU A 62 2.71 -15.13 30.53
CA GLU A 62 3.94 -14.83 29.80
C GLU A 62 4.38 -16.02 28.92
N ASP A 63 4.25 -17.25 29.41
CA ASP A 63 4.61 -18.48 28.70
C ASP A 63 3.65 -18.81 27.53
N PHE A 64 2.35 -18.45 27.64
CA PHE A 64 1.37 -18.56 26.55
C PHE A 64 1.51 -17.50 25.44
N ASN A 65 2.51 -16.61 25.54
CA ASN A 65 2.98 -15.70 24.50
C ASN A 65 1.85 -14.88 23.83
N ILE A 66 1.66 -13.65 24.31
CA ILE A 66 0.86 -12.57 23.69
C ILE A 66 1.08 -12.45 22.17
N VAL A 67 2.26 -12.84 21.72
CA VAL A 67 2.73 -12.88 20.33
C VAL A 67 1.99 -13.95 19.50
N LYS A 68 1.85 -15.19 20.00
CA LYS A 68 1.00 -16.23 19.37
C LYS A 68 -0.49 -15.86 19.36
N THR A 69 -0.92 -14.99 20.27
CA THR A 69 -2.32 -14.57 20.39
C THR A 69 -2.78 -13.71 19.21
N ALA A 70 -1.96 -12.78 18.72
CA ALA A 70 -2.36 -11.90 17.61
C ALA A 70 -2.54 -12.67 16.29
N ALA A 71 -1.58 -13.55 15.97
CA ALA A 71 -1.64 -14.38 14.78
C ALA A 71 -2.84 -15.34 14.78
N LEU A 72 -3.11 -15.97 15.94
CA LEU A 72 -4.27 -16.83 16.13
C LEU A 72 -5.58 -16.03 16.04
N GLN A 73 -5.67 -14.85 16.67
CA GLN A 73 -6.84 -13.99 16.57
C GLN A 73 -7.16 -13.61 15.12
N TYR A 74 -6.14 -13.26 14.34
CA TYR A 74 -6.30 -12.95 12.92
C TYR A 74 -6.91 -14.13 12.15
N GLU A 75 -6.36 -15.33 12.34
CA GLU A 75 -6.84 -16.55 11.69
C GLU A 75 -8.27 -16.90 12.12
N LEU A 76 -8.61 -16.72 13.40
CA LEU A 76 -9.94 -16.95 13.92
C LEU A 76 -10.97 -16.00 13.29
N TYR A 77 -10.67 -14.70 13.20
CA TYR A 77 -11.58 -13.76 12.53
C TYR A 77 -11.68 -14.04 11.03
N GLU A 78 -10.58 -14.31 10.33
CA GLU A 78 -10.61 -14.66 8.90
C GLU A 78 -11.53 -15.88 8.63
N LYS A 79 -11.52 -16.88 9.53
CA LYS A 79 -12.40 -18.05 9.45
C LYS A 79 -13.83 -17.78 9.93
N ALA A 80 -14.03 -16.85 10.86
CA ALA A 80 -15.33 -16.58 11.48
C ALA A 80 -16.21 -15.65 10.63
N ILE A 81 -15.65 -14.57 10.07
CA ILE A 81 -16.41 -13.57 9.32
C ILE A 81 -17.14 -14.22 8.15
N LYS A 82 -18.41 -13.86 8.00
CA LYS A 82 -19.32 -14.48 7.04
C LYS A 82 -20.09 -13.44 6.24
N VAL A 83 -20.33 -13.78 4.98
CA VAL A 83 -21.25 -13.06 4.11
C VAL A 83 -22.59 -13.78 4.11
N LEU A 84 -23.66 -13.07 4.47
CA LEU A 84 -25.03 -13.58 4.45
C LEU A 84 -25.82 -13.10 3.24
N LYS A 85 -25.34 -12.07 2.55
CA LYS A 85 -25.96 -11.59 1.31
C LYS A 85 -24.91 -10.98 0.39
N ASN A 86 -25.01 -11.31 -0.89
CA ASN A 86 -24.13 -10.78 -1.94
C ASN A 86 -24.90 -10.66 -3.26
N SER A 87 -25.94 -9.84 -3.27
CA SER A 87 -26.75 -9.60 -4.47
C SER A 87 -25.92 -8.86 -5.52
N ASN A 88 -26.00 -9.30 -6.78
CA ASN A 88 -25.25 -8.73 -7.91
C ASN A 88 -23.72 -8.72 -7.72
N SER A 89 -23.18 -9.60 -6.86
CA SER A 89 -21.74 -9.69 -6.60
C SER A 89 -21.10 -8.35 -6.17
N VAL A 90 -21.79 -7.60 -5.30
CA VAL A 90 -21.26 -6.34 -4.73
C VAL A 90 -20.09 -6.55 -3.77
N LEU A 91 -19.89 -7.78 -3.29
CA LEU A 91 -18.74 -8.21 -2.48
C LEU A 91 -17.92 -9.27 -3.25
N PRO A 92 -16.60 -9.09 -3.40
CA PRO A 92 -15.82 -7.88 -3.09
C PRO A 92 -16.11 -6.73 -4.05
N ILE A 93 -15.82 -5.50 -3.63
CA ILE A 93 -15.91 -4.29 -4.46
C ILE A 93 -14.81 -4.33 -5.53
N LYS A 94 -15.20 -4.13 -6.79
CA LYS A 94 -14.33 -4.13 -7.98
C LYS A 94 -14.40 -2.83 -8.76
N ASN A 95 -13.49 -2.69 -9.72
CA ASN A 95 -13.43 -1.57 -10.68
C ASN A 95 -13.45 -0.22 -9.96
N LEU A 96 -12.46 -0.02 -9.07
CA LEU A 96 -12.41 1.09 -8.13
C LEU A 96 -12.44 2.46 -8.81
N GLU A 97 -11.96 2.55 -10.05
CA GLU A 97 -12.04 3.74 -10.89
C GLU A 97 -13.48 4.22 -11.15
N ASN A 98 -14.46 3.32 -11.04
CA ASN A 98 -15.89 3.59 -11.22
C ASN A 98 -16.65 3.70 -9.89
N GLN A 99 -15.96 3.58 -8.76
CA GLN A 99 -16.60 3.58 -7.44
C GLN A 99 -16.46 4.93 -6.75
N LYS A 100 -17.57 5.39 -6.17
CA LYS A 100 -17.59 6.45 -5.15
C LYS A 100 -18.20 5.84 -3.90
N ILE A 101 -17.38 5.68 -2.87
CA ILE A 101 -17.75 4.93 -1.67
C ILE A 101 -18.00 5.89 -0.51
N ALA A 102 -19.22 5.84 0.03
CA ALA A 102 -19.57 6.51 1.26
C ALA A 102 -19.54 5.52 2.42
N TYR A 103 -19.18 6.01 3.60
CA TYR A 103 -19.28 5.27 4.84
C TYR A 103 -20.22 5.97 5.82
N VAL A 104 -21.13 5.22 6.43
CA VAL A 104 -22.04 5.69 7.47
C VAL A 104 -21.86 4.80 8.70
N LYS A 105 -21.45 5.42 9.81
CA LYS A 105 -21.35 4.75 11.10
C LYS A 105 -22.70 4.67 11.79
N LEU A 106 -23.02 3.50 12.35
CA LEU A 106 -24.09 3.27 13.32
C LEU A 106 -23.53 2.58 14.58
N GLY A 107 -24.31 2.57 15.67
CA GLY A 107 -23.90 2.00 16.95
C GLY A 107 -23.08 2.93 17.85
N ASP A 108 -22.59 2.39 18.97
CA ASP A 108 -22.01 3.14 20.09
C ASP A 108 -20.50 2.87 20.32
N ALA A 109 -19.84 2.11 19.45
CA ALA A 109 -18.41 1.78 19.56
C ALA A 109 -17.55 2.47 18.48
N SER A 110 -16.22 2.34 18.60
CA SER A 110 -15.28 2.89 17.62
C SER A 110 -15.32 2.10 16.30
N ASN A 111 -15.07 2.81 15.20
CA ASN A 111 -14.96 2.30 13.83
C ASN A 111 -13.63 2.70 13.18
N ASP A 112 -12.66 3.18 13.98
CA ASP A 112 -11.46 3.83 13.47
C ASP A 112 -10.63 2.85 12.63
N SER A 113 -10.38 1.65 13.16
CA SER A 113 -9.67 0.56 12.47
C SER A 113 -10.36 0.14 11.17
N PHE A 114 -11.70 0.11 11.15
CA PHE A 114 -12.47 -0.23 9.96
C PHE A 114 -12.29 0.85 8.88
N LEU A 115 -12.57 2.11 9.22
CA LEU A 115 -12.52 3.21 8.27
C LEU A 115 -11.09 3.48 7.77
N GLU A 116 -10.09 3.39 8.64
CA GLU A 116 -8.68 3.49 8.25
C GLU A 116 -8.32 2.38 7.25
N THR A 117 -8.77 1.15 7.50
CA THR A 117 -8.48 0.01 6.62
C THR A 117 -9.23 0.11 5.29
N LEU A 118 -10.49 0.54 5.28
CA LEU A 118 -11.22 0.83 4.03
C LEU A 118 -10.48 1.86 3.17
N ARG A 119 -9.97 2.92 3.80
CA ARG A 119 -9.19 3.99 3.13
C ARG A 119 -7.83 3.52 2.59
N LYS A 120 -7.31 2.38 3.07
CA LYS A 120 -6.13 1.73 2.49
C LYS A 120 -6.46 1.07 1.14
N TYR A 121 -7.72 0.80 0.81
CA TYR A 121 -8.11 0.19 -0.47
C TYR A 121 -8.70 1.18 -1.46
N ALA A 122 -9.54 2.12 -1.03
CA ALA A 122 -10.23 3.06 -1.90
C ALA A 122 -10.48 4.40 -1.19
N GLU A 123 -10.82 5.45 -1.94
CA GLU A 123 -11.28 6.70 -1.35
C GLU A 123 -12.66 6.48 -0.70
N VAL A 124 -12.77 6.74 0.61
CA VAL A 124 -13.98 6.54 1.39
C VAL A 124 -14.31 7.80 2.18
N THR A 125 -15.43 8.42 1.82
CA THR A 125 -15.96 9.62 2.50
C THR A 125 -16.92 9.21 3.61
N GLU A 126 -16.62 9.62 4.84
CA GLU A 126 -17.50 9.37 5.98
C GLU A 126 -18.57 10.46 6.07
N PHE A 127 -19.82 10.05 6.30
CA PHE A 127 -20.93 10.94 6.56
C PHE A 127 -21.57 10.64 7.92
N SER A 128 -21.89 11.72 8.62
CA SER A 128 -22.72 11.71 9.81
C SER A 128 -23.76 12.81 9.68
N ASP A 129 -25.04 12.46 9.84
CA ASP A 129 -26.15 13.40 9.92
C ASP A 129 -27.28 12.75 10.73
N ALA A 130 -27.91 13.55 11.58
CA ALA A 130 -29.05 13.16 12.39
C ALA A 130 -30.32 13.15 11.53
N ASP A 131 -30.45 14.08 10.57
CA ASP A 131 -31.58 14.10 9.66
C ASP A 131 -31.37 13.10 8.51
N LEU A 132 -32.30 12.14 8.39
CA LEU A 132 -32.20 11.04 7.45
C LEU A 132 -32.31 11.49 5.99
N ASN A 133 -33.12 12.52 5.71
CA ASN A 133 -33.30 13.05 4.37
C ASN A 133 -32.06 13.84 3.91
N SER A 134 -31.47 14.64 4.80
CA SER A 134 -30.20 15.33 4.60
C SER A 134 -29.07 14.35 4.36
N LEU A 135 -28.99 13.28 5.15
CA LEU A 135 -28.01 12.20 4.94
C LEU A 135 -28.16 11.60 3.54
N GLN A 136 -29.39 11.23 3.16
CA GLN A 136 -29.64 10.65 1.84
C GLN A 136 -29.30 11.60 0.69
N ALA A 137 -29.57 12.89 0.84
CA ALA A 137 -29.20 13.89 -0.16
C ALA A 137 -27.68 13.93 -0.40
N LYS A 138 -26.88 13.81 0.67
CA LYS A 138 -25.41 13.72 0.61
C LYS A 138 -24.93 12.43 -0.05
N LEU A 139 -25.65 11.32 0.16
CA LEU A 139 -25.29 9.99 -0.36
C LEU A 139 -25.64 9.78 -1.84
N LYS A 140 -26.51 10.60 -2.44
CA LYS A 140 -27.00 10.45 -3.83
C LYS A 140 -25.88 10.38 -4.89
N GLY A 141 -24.71 10.95 -4.62
CA GLY A 141 -23.56 10.95 -5.53
C GLY A 141 -22.64 9.72 -5.43
N PHE A 142 -22.92 8.79 -4.52
CA PHE A 142 -22.08 7.63 -4.21
C PHE A 142 -22.65 6.36 -4.85
N SER A 143 -21.77 5.57 -5.48
CA SER A 143 -22.15 4.31 -6.13
C SER A 143 -22.37 3.19 -5.12
N THR A 144 -21.77 3.28 -3.93
CA THR A 144 -21.88 2.30 -2.86
C THR A 144 -21.86 3.01 -1.51
N VAL A 145 -22.75 2.60 -0.61
CA VAL A 145 -22.80 3.06 0.78
C VAL A 145 -22.48 1.89 1.68
N ILE A 146 -21.35 1.96 2.39
CA ILE A 146 -20.99 1.00 3.44
C ILE A 146 -21.57 1.50 4.75
N ILE A 147 -22.39 0.68 5.40
CA ILE A 147 -22.90 0.95 6.74
C ILE A 147 -22.18 0.02 7.71
N GLY A 148 -21.43 0.59 8.65
CA GLY A 148 -20.81 -0.16 9.74
C GLY A 148 -21.66 -0.05 11.01
N TYR A 149 -22.13 -1.17 11.54
CA TYR A 149 -22.82 -1.22 12.83
C TYR A 149 -21.86 -1.67 13.92
N HIS A 150 -21.39 -0.71 14.73
CA HIS A 150 -20.31 -0.91 15.70
C HIS A 150 -20.85 -0.92 17.13
N LYS A 151 -20.77 -2.06 17.82
CA LYS A 151 -21.26 -2.21 19.20
C LYS A 151 -20.16 -2.56 20.17
N SER A 152 -20.29 -2.05 21.39
CA SER A 152 -19.30 -2.32 22.43
C SER A 152 -19.36 -3.79 22.85
N ASP A 153 -18.20 -4.45 22.93
CA ASP A 153 -18.10 -5.85 23.37
C ASP A 153 -18.39 -6.07 24.88
N ALA A 154 -18.84 -5.03 25.60
CA ALA A 154 -19.17 -5.11 27.02
C ALA A 154 -20.41 -5.99 27.29
N LEU A 155 -20.30 -6.92 28.24
CA LEU A 155 -21.29 -7.96 28.53
C LEU A 155 -22.71 -7.48 28.85
N TRP A 156 -22.85 -6.26 29.35
CA TRP A 156 -24.12 -5.69 29.81
C TRP A 156 -24.75 -4.72 28.80
N LYS A 157 -24.10 -4.49 27.66
CA LYS A 157 -24.61 -3.56 26.65
C LYS A 157 -25.49 -4.28 25.65
N ASN A 158 -26.61 -3.64 25.32
CA ASN A 158 -27.51 -4.13 24.29
C ASN A 158 -26.80 -4.14 22.93
N GLN A 159 -26.85 -5.29 22.27
CA GLN A 159 -26.23 -5.55 20.96
C GLN A 159 -27.23 -5.42 19.79
N THR A 160 -28.53 -5.30 20.07
CA THR A 160 -29.58 -5.26 19.04
C THR A 160 -29.71 -3.88 18.41
N PHE A 161 -30.14 -3.83 17.15
CA PHE A 161 -30.50 -2.57 16.50
C PHE A 161 -31.63 -1.86 17.27
N SER A 162 -31.52 -0.54 17.41
CA SER A 162 -32.68 0.28 17.77
C SER A 162 -33.68 0.34 16.61
N LYS A 163 -34.92 0.75 16.90
CA LYS A 163 -35.93 0.95 15.84
C LYS A 163 -35.47 2.01 14.84
N GLU A 164 -34.91 3.10 15.33
CA GLU A 164 -34.35 4.18 14.52
C GLU A 164 -33.20 3.70 13.60
N GLU A 165 -32.27 2.90 14.14
CA GLU A 165 -31.17 2.33 13.35
C GLU A 165 -31.68 1.38 12.26
N SER A 166 -32.67 0.54 12.59
CA SER A 166 -33.29 -0.40 11.65
C SER A 166 -34.04 0.33 10.52
N ASP A 167 -34.77 1.38 10.86
CA ASP A 167 -35.51 2.21 9.90
C ASP A 167 -34.53 2.99 9.00
N LYS A 168 -33.44 3.51 9.58
CA LYS A 168 -32.35 4.16 8.84
C LYS A 168 -31.67 3.21 7.85
N ILE A 169 -31.31 2.01 8.26
CA ILE A 169 -30.73 0.99 7.37
C ILE A 169 -31.69 0.67 6.22
N THR A 170 -32.97 0.45 6.53
CA THR A 170 -33.99 0.11 5.53
C THR A 170 -34.16 1.24 4.51
N PHE A 171 -34.31 2.47 4.98
CA PHE A 171 -34.46 3.64 4.12
C PHE A 171 -33.24 3.86 3.22
N LEU A 172 -32.02 3.78 3.77
CA LEU A 172 -30.80 3.95 2.99
C LEU A 172 -30.62 2.80 1.98
N ALA A 173 -30.98 1.56 2.33
CA ALA A 173 -30.88 0.42 1.43
C ALA A 173 -31.90 0.45 0.28
N GLN A 174 -33.05 1.09 0.47
CA GLN A 174 -34.04 1.30 -0.59
C GLN A 174 -33.60 2.35 -1.61
N ASN A 175 -32.77 3.31 -1.20
CA ASN A 175 -32.37 4.45 -2.02
C ASN A 175 -30.93 4.35 -2.55
N ASN A 176 -30.10 3.44 -2.02
CA ASN A 176 -28.70 3.28 -2.41
C ASN A 176 -28.29 1.80 -2.49
N GLN A 177 -27.19 1.52 -3.16
CA GLN A 177 -26.51 0.23 -3.07
C GLN A 177 -25.78 0.11 -1.73
N VAL A 178 -26.42 -0.53 -0.76
CA VAL A 178 -25.89 -0.68 0.61
C VAL A 178 -25.16 -2.00 0.81
N ILE A 179 -23.96 -1.92 1.38
CA ILE A 179 -23.26 -3.01 2.06
C ILE A 179 -23.37 -2.75 3.56
N LEU A 180 -24.04 -3.63 4.29
CA LEU A 180 -24.15 -3.58 5.75
C LEU A 180 -23.14 -4.54 6.37
N ASP A 181 -22.32 -4.04 7.26
CA ASP A 181 -21.37 -4.82 8.07
C ASP A 181 -21.71 -4.72 9.55
N VAL A 182 -21.94 -5.86 10.18
CA VAL A 182 -22.41 -5.96 11.57
C VAL A 182 -21.26 -6.42 12.46
N PHE A 183 -20.67 -5.48 13.21
CA PHE A 183 -19.68 -5.74 14.28
C PHE A 183 -20.40 -5.98 15.61
N ALA A 184 -21.28 -6.98 15.58
CA ALA A 184 -22.06 -7.44 16.72
C ALA A 184 -22.46 -8.91 16.51
N SER A 185 -23.04 -9.51 17.55
CA SER A 185 -23.51 -10.89 17.52
C SER A 185 -24.48 -11.15 16.35
N PRO A 186 -24.47 -12.32 15.68
CA PRO A 186 -25.40 -12.63 14.61
C PRO A 186 -26.88 -12.51 15.00
N TYR A 187 -27.22 -12.67 16.29
CA TYR A 187 -28.58 -12.52 16.80
C TYR A 187 -29.12 -11.10 16.69
N THR A 188 -28.26 -10.09 16.53
CA THR A 188 -28.64 -8.71 16.24
C THR A 188 -29.48 -8.62 14.95
N LEU A 189 -29.35 -9.56 14.02
CA LEU A 189 -30.18 -9.62 12.81
C LEU A 189 -31.65 -9.95 13.11
N LEU A 190 -31.98 -10.55 14.26
CA LEU A 190 -33.37 -10.80 14.65
C LEU A 190 -34.17 -9.50 14.82
N SER A 191 -33.52 -8.38 15.14
CA SER A 191 -34.15 -7.07 15.24
C SER A 191 -34.19 -6.31 13.92
N LEU A 192 -33.64 -6.87 12.84
CA LEU A 192 -33.70 -6.34 11.47
C LEU A 192 -34.51 -7.32 10.59
N PRO A 193 -35.86 -7.35 10.71
CA PRO A 193 -36.68 -8.41 10.12
C PRO A 193 -36.70 -8.38 8.58
N ASP A 194 -36.44 -7.24 7.96
CA ASP A 194 -36.33 -7.09 6.51
C ASP A 194 -35.01 -6.41 6.12
N PHE A 195 -34.13 -7.17 5.48
CA PHE A 195 -32.91 -6.68 4.83
C PHE A 195 -32.90 -7.05 3.33
N SER A 196 -34.07 -7.20 2.71
CA SER A 196 -34.24 -7.51 1.29
C SER A 196 -33.65 -6.44 0.36
N ALA A 197 -33.66 -5.17 0.78
CA ALA A 197 -33.08 -4.06 0.02
C ALA A 197 -31.54 -3.99 0.10
N VAL A 198 -30.94 -4.46 1.20
CA VAL A 198 -29.48 -4.51 1.39
C VAL A 198 -28.84 -5.39 0.31
N LYS A 199 -27.76 -4.96 -0.33
CA LYS A 199 -27.10 -5.73 -1.41
C LYS A 199 -25.99 -6.64 -0.89
N GLY A 200 -25.18 -6.14 0.06
CA GLY A 200 -24.17 -6.92 0.76
C GLY A 200 -24.45 -6.97 2.26
N LEU A 201 -24.41 -8.15 2.88
CA LEU A 201 -24.55 -8.30 4.34
C LEU A 201 -23.40 -9.13 4.90
N ILE A 202 -22.61 -8.52 5.78
CA ILE A 202 -21.47 -9.14 6.46
C ILE A 202 -21.75 -9.18 7.96
N VAL A 203 -21.39 -10.29 8.61
CA VAL A 203 -21.40 -10.40 10.07
C VAL A 203 -19.99 -10.66 10.56
N SER A 204 -19.48 -9.68 11.30
CA SER A 204 -18.10 -9.59 11.78
C SER A 204 -17.96 -9.88 13.28
N TYR A 205 -19.07 -10.22 13.94
CA TYR A 205 -19.21 -10.68 15.34
C TYR A 205 -18.89 -9.68 16.45
N GLN A 206 -17.64 -9.26 16.56
CA GLN A 206 -17.13 -8.42 17.64
C GLN A 206 -16.54 -7.14 17.05
N ASN A 207 -16.39 -6.12 17.89
CA ASN A 207 -15.91 -4.81 17.45
C ASN A 207 -14.40 -4.60 17.67
N ALA A 208 -13.66 -5.68 17.95
CA ALA A 208 -12.21 -5.65 18.03
C ALA A 208 -11.56 -5.12 16.75
N ASP A 209 -10.41 -4.46 16.86
CA ASP A 209 -9.69 -3.87 15.72
C ASP A 209 -9.37 -4.90 14.64
N ILE A 210 -9.00 -6.13 15.03
CA ILE A 210 -8.71 -7.21 14.08
C ILE A 210 -9.97 -7.59 13.28
N ALA A 211 -11.15 -7.66 13.92
CA ALA A 211 -12.40 -7.93 13.22
C ALA A 211 -12.72 -6.86 12.18
N GLN A 212 -12.50 -5.59 12.54
CA GLN A 212 -12.64 -4.45 11.65
C GLN A 212 -11.68 -4.52 10.45
N ILE A 213 -10.40 -4.81 10.69
CA ILE A 213 -9.39 -4.96 9.63
C ILE A 213 -9.79 -6.10 8.67
N VAL A 214 -10.06 -7.30 9.22
CA VAL A 214 -10.40 -8.50 8.44
C VAL A 214 -11.70 -8.29 7.64
N SER A 215 -12.68 -7.59 8.19
CA SER A 215 -13.90 -7.29 7.42
C SER A 215 -13.66 -6.33 6.26
N ALA A 216 -12.85 -5.29 6.47
CA ALA A 216 -12.45 -4.39 5.38
C ALA A 216 -11.64 -5.14 4.30
N GLU A 217 -10.75 -6.07 4.68
CA GLU A 217 -10.08 -6.97 3.74
C GLU A 217 -11.06 -7.79 2.89
N LEU A 218 -12.12 -8.32 3.52
CA LEU A 218 -13.15 -9.09 2.84
C LEU A 218 -13.91 -8.24 1.83
N ILE A 219 -14.27 -7.00 2.20
CA ILE A 219 -14.98 -6.05 1.33
C ILE A 219 -14.21 -5.80 0.03
N PHE A 220 -12.88 -5.76 0.08
CA PHE A 220 -12.02 -5.55 -1.09
C PHE A 220 -11.37 -6.82 -1.64
N GLY A 221 -11.72 -8.00 -1.12
CA GLY A 221 -11.27 -9.29 -1.66
C GLY A 221 -9.81 -9.64 -1.37
N ALA A 222 -9.20 -9.07 -0.34
CA ALA A 222 -7.91 -9.52 0.21
C ALA A 222 -8.03 -10.94 0.82
N ILE A 223 -9.21 -11.25 1.39
CA ILE A 223 -9.56 -12.56 1.93
C ILE A 223 -10.87 -13.08 1.33
N VAL A 224 -11.10 -14.38 1.49
CA VAL A 224 -12.33 -15.05 1.05
C VAL A 224 -13.19 -15.36 2.25
N SER A 225 -14.48 -15.02 2.18
CA SER A 225 -15.44 -15.46 3.19
C SER A 225 -15.69 -16.96 3.08
N LYS A 226 -15.49 -17.68 4.18
CA LYS A 226 -15.87 -19.11 4.31
C LYS A 226 -16.73 -19.38 5.55
N GLY A 227 -16.95 -18.36 6.38
CA GLY A 227 -17.70 -18.49 7.62
C GLY A 227 -19.14 -18.93 7.38
N LYS A 228 -19.65 -19.76 8.29
CA LYS A 228 -21.03 -20.26 8.28
C LYS A 228 -21.73 -19.87 9.58
N LEU A 229 -23.04 -19.67 9.56
CA LEU A 229 -23.85 -19.46 10.75
C LEU A 229 -23.86 -20.72 11.62
N THR A 230 -23.68 -20.54 12.93
CA THR A 230 -23.78 -21.64 13.90
C THR A 230 -25.22 -21.89 14.34
N ARG A 231 -26.14 -20.94 14.11
CA ARG A 231 -27.57 -21.05 14.38
C ARG A 231 -28.37 -20.19 13.39
N THR A 232 -29.63 -20.54 13.22
CA THR A 232 -30.60 -19.81 12.39
C THR A 232 -30.88 -18.41 12.98
N THR A 233 -30.76 -17.38 12.14
CA THR A 233 -31.03 -15.97 12.48
C THR A 233 -32.26 -15.39 11.77
N SER A 234 -32.72 -16.00 10.67
CA SER A 234 -33.99 -15.68 10.00
C SER A 234 -34.42 -16.83 9.09
N ALA A 235 -35.59 -16.72 8.44
CA ALA A 235 -36.04 -17.71 7.45
C ALA A 235 -35.03 -17.89 6.30
N ASP A 236 -34.39 -16.80 5.88
CA ASP A 236 -33.41 -16.75 4.79
C ASP A 236 -31.97 -17.03 5.25
N THR A 237 -31.71 -17.00 6.56
CA THR A 237 -30.37 -17.19 7.15
C THR A 237 -30.40 -18.32 8.18
N LYS A 238 -30.43 -19.55 7.67
CA LYS A 238 -30.48 -20.78 8.48
C LYS A 238 -29.11 -21.12 9.06
N GLU A 239 -29.09 -22.02 10.04
CA GLU A 239 -27.87 -22.68 10.49
C GLU A 239 -27.08 -23.25 9.29
N ASN A 240 -25.75 -23.18 9.37
CA ASN A 240 -24.79 -23.52 8.32
C ASN A 240 -24.87 -22.68 7.03
N PHE A 241 -25.67 -21.61 7.01
CA PHE A 241 -25.70 -20.67 5.89
C PHE A 241 -24.51 -19.70 5.91
N GLY A 242 -24.00 -19.37 4.74
CA GLY A 242 -22.91 -18.42 4.53
C GLY A 242 -22.39 -18.51 3.10
N LEU A 243 -22.23 -17.37 2.44
CA LEU A 243 -21.80 -17.27 1.06
C LEU A 243 -20.27 -17.19 0.96
N THR A 244 -19.73 -17.77 -0.09
CA THR A 244 -18.31 -17.63 -0.43
C THR A 244 -18.11 -16.44 -1.35
N THR A 245 -17.05 -15.67 -1.11
CA THR A 245 -16.61 -14.57 -1.98
C THR A 245 -15.41 -14.99 -2.82
N GLU A 246 -15.03 -14.15 -3.79
CA GLU A 246 -13.81 -14.37 -4.57
C GLU A 246 -12.61 -13.63 -3.96
N LYS A 247 -11.40 -14.08 -4.31
CA LYS A 247 -10.13 -13.42 -3.96
C LYS A 247 -9.68 -12.54 -5.12
N LEU A 248 -9.28 -11.31 -4.84
CA LEU A 248 -8.84 -10.34 -5.86
C LEU A 248 -7.32 -10.12 -5.90
N ASN A 249 -6.54 -10.86 -5.10
CA ASN A 249 -5.09 -10.71 -5.01
C ASN A 249 -4.66 -9.25 -4.72
N VAL A 250 -5.43 -8.53 -3.92
CA VAL A 250 -5.00 -7.25 -3.34
C VAL A 250 -4.18 -7.51 -2.07
N LEU A 251 -3.33 -6.56 -1.68
CA LEU A 251 -2.59 -6.66 -0.42
C LEU A 251 -3.56 -6.75 0.76
N GLY A 252 -3.36 -7.74 1.63
CA GLY A 252 -4.04 -7.84 2.91
C GLY A 252 -3.15 -7.41 4.08
N PHE A 253 -3.58 -7.73 5.30
CA PHE A 253 -2.84 -7.55 6.56
C PHE A 253 -2.76 -8.87 7.31
N ALA A 254 -1.81 -9.00 8.22
CA ALA A 254 -1.69 -10.13 9.14
C ALA A 254 -0.69 -9.80 10.26
N ALA A 255 -0.57 -10.68 11.25
CA ALA A 255 0.61 -10.69 12.12
C ALA A 255 1.82 -11.32 11.37
N PRO A 256 3.07 -10.95 11.72
CA PRO A 256 4.28 -11.53 11.11
C PRO A 256 4.30 -13.06 11.09
N GLU A 257 3.79 -13.72 12.13
CA GLU A 257 3.81 -15.16 12.30
C GLU A 257 2.88 -15.87 11.31
N ASN A 258 1.76 -15.24 10.93
CA ASN A 258 0.86 -15.79 9.92
C ASN A 258 1.56 -15.97 8.56
N VAL A 259 2.66 -15.25 8.32
CA VAL A 259 3.47 -15.35 7.10
C VAL A 259 4.85 -15.95 7.38
N GLY A 260 5.03 -16.64 8.51
CA GLY A 260 6.26 -17.34 8.87
C GLY A 260 7.43 -16.39 9.17
N MET A 261 7.15 -15.24 9.79
CA MET A 261 8.17 -14.31 10.25
C MET A 261 8.19 -14.18 11.77
N ASN A 262 9.37 -13.92 12.34
CA ASN A 262 9.59 -13.70 13.75
C ASN A 262 9.37 -12.21 14.09
N PRO A 263 8.33 -11.88 14.87
CA PRO A 263 8.00 -10.49 15.21
C PRO A 263 9.04 -9.83 16.12
N SER A 264 9.71 -10.59 16.98
CA SER A 264 10.77 -10.08 17.87
C SER A 264 12.03 -9.68 17.10
N ILE A 265 12.34 -10.38 16.00
CA ILE A 265 13.41 -9.95 15.10
C ILE A 265 12.95 -8.73 14.30
N LEU A 266 11.74 -8.78 13.75
CA LEU A 266 11.19 -7.69 12.94
C LEU A 266 11.07 -6.36 13.71
N SER A 267 10.79 -6.39 15.02
CA SER A 267 10.72 -5.18 15.83
C SER A 267 12.05 -4.43 15.96
N ARG A 268 13.19 -5.07 15.64
CA ARG A 268 14.51 -4.41 15.60
C ARG A 268 14.58 -3.30 14.55
N ILE A 269 13.67 -3.28 13.56
CA ILE A 269 13.53 -2.19 12.59
C ILE A 269 13.31 -0.86 13.31
N ASP A 270 12.54 -0.85 14.40
CA ASP A 270 12.20 0.38 15.16
C ASP A 270 13.49 1.06 15.66
N GLY A 271 14.42 0.31 16.24
CA GLY A 271 15.69 0.85 16.73
C GLY A 271 16.59 1.41 15.62
N ILE A 272 16.58 0.79 14.43
CA ILE A 272 17.34 1.30 13.27
C ILE A 272 16.70 2.59 12.75
N ALA A 273 15.37 2.65 12.69
CA ALA A 273 14.64 3.85 12.29
C ALA A 273 14.89 5.00 13.28
N GLU A 274 14.79 4.74 14.58
CA GLU A 274 15.08 5.73 15.63
C GLU A 274 16.53 6.22 15.58
N ARG A 275 17.50 5.34 15.33
CA ARG A 275 18.91 5.71 15.11
C ARG A 275 19.02 6.72 13.96
N ALA A 276 18.39 6.45 12.82
CA ALA A 276 18.44 7.33 11.66
C ALA A 276 17.80 8.72 11.93
N ILE A 277 16.74 8.79 12.74
CA ILE A 277 16.15 10.06 13.19
C ILE A 277 17.09 10.80 14.15
N ASN A 278 17.58 10.11 15.18
CA ASN A 278 18.40 10.70 16.25
C ASN A 278 19.74 11.22 15.73
N GLU A 279 20.35 10.51 14.79
CA GLU A 279 21.62 10.91 14.15
C GLU A 279 21.43 11.91 12.99
N ARG A 280 20.20 12.41 12.81
CA ARG A 280 19.84 13.41 11.78
C ARG A 280 20.21 12.95 10.37
N MET A 281 19.96 11.68 10.05
CA MET A 281 20.10 11.14 8.70
C MET A 281 18.88 11.44 7.85
N THR A 282 17.71 11.60 8.48
CA THR A 282 16.47 12.10 7.88
C THR A 282 15.58 12.70 8.98
N PRO A 283 14.77 13.74 8.70
CA PRO A 283 13.80 14.26 9.67
C PRO A 283 12.70 13.26 10.01
N GLY A 284 12.24 12.51 9.00
CA GLY A 284 11.17 11.55 9.13
C GLY A 284 11.20 10.48 8.05
N MET A 285 10.44 9.41 8.26
CA MET A 285 10.32 8.29 7.32
C MET A 285 9.05 7.47 7.51
N GLN A 286 8.69 6.71 6.49
CA GLN A 286 7.72 5.61 6.54
C GLN A 286 8.40 4.30 6.13
N ILE A 287 8.07 3.22 6.81
CA ILE A 287 8.58 1.87 6.53
C ILE A 287 7.41 0.91 6.44
N LEU A 288 7.35 0.12 5.36
CA LEU A 288 6.37 -0.94 5.19
C LEU A 288 7.05 -2.24 4.75
N VAL A 289 6.66 -3.35 5.39
CA VAL A 289 7.06 -4.71 5.02
C VAL A 289 5.81 -5.54 4.80
N ALA A 290 5.73 -6.18 3.64
CA ALA A 290 4.73 -7.19 3.34
C ALA A 290 5.41 -8.49 2.93
N ARG A 291 4.79 -9.62 3.27
CA ARG A 291 5.22 -10.94 2.83
C ARG A 291 4.00 -11.78 2.49
N LYS A 292 4.07 -12.62 1.44
CA LYS A 292 2.96 -13.49 1.00
C LYS A 292 1.66 -12.71 0.74
N GLY A 293 1.78 -11.49 0.21
CA GLY A 293 0.65 -10.60 -0.05
C GLY A 293 -0.03 -10.01 1.18
N LYS A 294 0.59 -10.09 2.38
CA LYS A 294 0.09 -9.50 3.62
C LYS A 294 1.08 -8.47 4.18
N VAL A 295 0.60 -7.28 4.49
CA VAL A 295 1.34 -6.24 5.22
C VAL A 295 1.44 -6.66 6.68
N ILE A 296 2.67 -6.78 7.18
CA ILE A 296 2.98 -7.28 8.52
C ILE A 296 3.76 -6.27 9.36
N TYR A 297 4.20 -5.17 8.75
CA TYR A 297 4.79 -4.02 9.43
C TYR A 297 4.49 -2.75 8.62
N GLN A 298 3.96 -1.72 9.26
CA GLN A 298 3.74 -0.40 8.65
C GLN A 298 3.84 0.69 9.72
N LYS A 299 4.94 1.44 9.74
CA LYS A 299 5.18 2.49 10.75
C LYS A 299 5.77 3.76 10.14
N ALA A 300 5.44 4.88 10.77
CA ALA A 300 6.00 6.19 10.50
C ALA A 300 6.86 6.65 11.68
N PHE A 301 7.96 7.34 11.39
CA PHE A 301 8.92 7.82 12.38
C PHE A 301 9.30 9.26 12.12
N GLY A 302 9.64 9.97 13.19
CA GLY A 302 10.14 11.34 13.13
C GLY A 302 9.09 12.38 12.73
N TYR A 303 9.54 13.42 12.06
CA TYR A 303 8.79 14.63 11.76
C TYR A 303 9.04 15.07 10.31
N HIS A 304 8.18 15.95 9.79
CA HIS A 304 8.37 16.51 8.45
C HIS A 304 9.68 17.28 8.33
N THR A 305 10.09 17.95 9.40
CA THR A 305 11.31 18.76 9.47
C THR A 305 12.02 18.56 10.81
N TYR A 306 13.24 19.09 10.97
CA TYR A 306 14.01 18.94 12.20
C TYR A 306 13.53 19.84 13.35
N GLU A 307 12.65 20.79 13.05
CA GLU A 307 11.96 21.68 14.01
C GLU A 307 10.85 20.93 14.77
N LYS A 308 10.45 19.75 14.29
CA LYS A 308 9.51 18.83 14.96
C LYS A 308 8.09 19.38 15.16
N GLU A 309 7.60 20.17 14.21
CA GLU A 309 6.24 20.75 14.26
C GLU A 309 5.16 19.73 13.86
N ILE A 310 5.38 18.98 12.78
CA ILE A 310 4.42 18.00 12.25
C ILE A 310 5.03 16.61 12.31
N LYS A 311 4.42 15.71 13.09
CA LYS A 311 4.81 14.28 13.14
C LYS A 311 4.46 13.61 11.82
N VAL A 312 5.33 12.70 11.35
CA VAL A 312 5.00 11.90 10.18
C VAL A 312 3.85 10.94 10.52
N SER A 313 2.86 10.89 9.65
CA SER A 313 1.78 9.90 9.64
C SER A 313 1.95 8.92 8.48
N ASN A 314 1.34 7.74 8.54
CA ASN A 314 1.34 6.77 7.43
C ASN A 314 0.56 7.26 6.19
N SER A 315 -0.27 8.30 6.33
CA SER A 315 -1.01 8.92 5.22
C SER A 315 -0.25 10.06 4.55
N ASP A 316 0.84 10.54 5.14
CA ASP A 316 1.65 11.59 4.52
C ASP A 316 2.32 11.09 3.24
N ILE A 317 2.50 11.99 2.29
CA ILE A 317 3.09 11.68 0.99
C ILE A 317 4.48 12.29 0.86
N TYR A 318 5.38 11.49 0.31
CA TYR A 318 6.77 11.83 0.05
C TYR A 318 7.01 12.00 -1.43
N ASP A 319 7.90 12.91 -1.81
CA ASP A 319 8.50 12.89 -3.14
C ASP A 319 9.28 11.59 -3.33
N LEU A 320 8.85 10.79 -4.29
CA LEU A 320 9.39 9.45 -4.54
C LEU A 320 10.73 9.47 -5.30
N ALA A 321 11.15 10.63 -5.80
CA ALA A 321 12.30 10.78 -6.68
C ALA A 321 12.30 9.70 -7.78
N SER A 322 13.40 8.96 -7.93
CA SER A 322 13.56 7.96 -8.98
C SER A 322 12.70 6.70 -8.84
N LEU A 323 11.99 6.47 -7.72
CA LEU A 323 10.96 5.42 -7.72
C LEU A 323 9.84 5.74 -8.72
N SER A 324 9.68 7.01 -9.12
CA SER A 324 8.72 7.42 -10.16
C SER A 324 8.90 6.65 -11.47
N LYS A 325 10.13 6.21 -11.77
CA LYS A 325 10.46 5.35 -12.91
C LYS A 325 9.64 4.07 -12.89
N ILE A 326 9.70 3.33 -11.78
CA ILE A 326 9.07 2.01 -11.64
C ILE A 326 7.61 2.10 -11.19
N ILE A 327 7.13 3.26 -10.71
CA ILE A 327 5.74 3.44 -10.27
C ILE A 327 4.87 4.09 -11.36
N GLY A 328 5.39 5.07 -12.10
CA GLY A 328 4.60 5.83 -13.10
C GLY A 328 4.91 5.42 -14.54
N THR A 329 6.18 5.44 -14.93
CA THR A 329 6.56 5.32 -16.34
C THR A 329 6.68 3.88 -16.82
N LEU A 330 7.46 3.06 -16.10
CA LEU A 330 7.75 1.68 -16.47
C LEU A 330 6.49 0.80 -16.65
N PRO A 331 5.46 0.84 -15.78
CA PRO A 331 4.31 -0.05 -15.95
C PRO A 331 3.52 0.27 -17.23
N ASN A 332 3.47 1.54 -17.65
CA ASN A 332 2.89 1.94 -18.94
C ASN A 332 3.75 1.50 -20.13
N VAL A 333 5.08 1.51 -19.98
CA VAL A 333 5.99 0.94 -20.99
C VAL A 333 5.82 -0.57 -21.10
N MET A 334 5.59 -1.27 -19.99
CA MET A 334 5.30 -2.70 -19.97
C MET A 334 4.00 -3.03 -20.70
N ILE A 335 2.93 -2.25 -20.51
CA ILE A 335 1.69 -2.39 -21.32
C ILE A 335 2.00 -2.25 -22.80
N ALA A 336 2.72 -1.20 -23.21
CA ALA A 336 3.05 -0.99 -24.62
C ALA A 336 3.89 -2.14 -25.22
N TYR A 337 4.79 -2.73 -24.43
CA TYR A 337 5.56 -3.90 -24.83
C TYR A 337 4.67 -5.16 -24.93
N ASP A 338 3.79 -5.40 -23.95
CA ASP A 338 2.86 -6.53 -23.91
C ASP A 338 1.89 -6.52 -25.09
N GLU A 339 1.42 -5.32 -25.46
CA GLU A 339 0.60 -5.03 -26.64
C GLU A 339 1.38 -5.07 -27.98
N LYS A 340 2.67 -5.43 -27.95
CA LYS A 340 3.56 -5.54 -29.12
C LYS A 340 3.77 -4.22 -29.87
N LYS A 341 3.55 -3.06 -29.24
CA LYS A 341 3.89 -1.74 -29.81
C LYS A 341 5.40 -1.51 -29.84
N LEU A 342 6.14 -2.19 -28.96
CA LEU A 342 7.59 -2.21 -28.90
C LEU A 342 8.09 -3.65 -28.75
N ASN A 343 9.34 -3.90 -29.13
CA ASN A 343 10.08 -5.11 -28.80
C ASN A 343 11.53 -4.75 -28.42
N MET A 344 12.32 -5.75 -28.01
CA MET A 344 13.69 -5.54 -27.51
C MET A 344 14.65 -4.89 -28.52
N GLN A 345 14.36 -5.03 -29.81
CA GLN A 345 15.16 -4.54 -30.94
C GLN A 345 14.60 -3.24 -31.53
N THR A 346 13.44 -2.75 -31.08
CA THR A 346 12.90 -1.49 -31.58
C THR A 346 13.92 -0.36 -31.37
N PRO A 347 14.38 0.31 -32.45
CA PRO A 347 15.37 1.38 -32.34
C PRO A 347 14.71 2.72 -31.95
N LEU A 348 15.49 3.63 -31.37
CA LEU A 348 14.99 4.91 -30.86
C LEU A 348 14.35 5.80 -31.94
N ASP A 349 14.84 5.77 -33.18
CA ASP A 349 14.24 6.56 -34.27
C ASP A 349 12.83 6.11 -34.64
N SER A 350 12.55 4.81 -34.48
CA SER A 350 11.23 4.22 -34.67
C SER A 350 10.30 4.51 -33.49
N MET A 351 10.85 4.60 -32.27
CA MET A 351 10.09 5.03 -31.09
C MET A 351 9.72 6.52 -31.19
N LEU A 352 10.69 7.36 -31.53
CA LEU A 352 10.56 8.81 -31.57
C LEU A 352 11.32 9.38 -32.79
N PRO A 353 10.61 9.82 -33.85
CA PRO A 353 11.23 10.28 -35.10
C PRO A 353 12.28 11.39 -34.96
N ILE A 354 12.25 12.17 -33.88
CA ILE A 354 13.24 13.22 -33.59
C ILE A 354 14.68 12.67 -33.49
N PHE A 355 14.85 11.37 -33.21
CA PHE A 355 16.16 10.73 -33.14
C PHE A 355 16.73 10.28 -34.50
N LYS A 356 15.96 10.32 -35.60
CA LYS A 356 16.35 9.77 -36.92
C LYS A 356 17.71 10.25 -37.44
N ASN A 357 18.03 11.52 -37.21
CA ASN A 357 19.29 12.14 -37.66
C ASN A 357 20.32 12.31 -36.53
N SER A 358 20.16 11.59 -35.42
CA SER A 358 21.02 11.69 -34.24
C SER A 358 21.99 10.51 -34.12
N ASN A 359 23.03 10.66 -33.30
CA ASN A 359 23.93 9.57 -32.92
C ASN A 359 23.27 8.49 -32.04
N LYS A 360 21.98 8.63 -31.73
CA LYS A 360 21.20 7.72 -30.88
C LYS A 360 20.20 6.88 -31.67
N LYS A 361 20.04 7.10 -32.98
CA LYS A 361 18.98 6.48 -33.79
C LYS A 361 18.90 4.95 -33.63
N ASP A 362 20.05 4.28 -33.58
CA ASP A 362 20.17 2.81 -33.57
C ASP A 362 20.15 2.20 -32.16
N ILE A 363 20.04 3.02 -31.10
CA ILE A 363 19.94 2.51 -29.73
C ILE A 363 18.65 1.71 -29.61
N THR A 364 18.76 0.45 -29.19
CA THR A 364 17.57 -0.40 -29.06
C THR A 364 16.85 -0.15 -27.73
N PHE A 365 15.56 -0.46 -27.70
CA PHE A 365 14.74 -0.44 -26.48
C PHE A 365 15.38 -1.19 -25.30
N LYS A 366 15.97 -2.37 -25.56
CA LYS A 366 16.72 -3.15 -24.57
C LYS A 366 17.94 -2.41 -24.02
N GLU A 367 18.75 -1.78 -24.89
CA GLU A 367 19.91 -1.00 -24.45
C GLU A 367 19.51 0.23 -23.63
N LEU A 368 18.42 0.88 -24.05
CA LEU A 368 17.84 2.04 -23.39
C LEU A 368 17.42 1.70 -21.95
N LEU A 369 16.55 0.71 -21.76
CA LEU A 369 16.00 0.35 -20.45
C LEU A 369 17.00 -0.33 -19.50
N SER A 370 18.04 -0.98 -20.04
CA SER A 370 19.12 -1.55 -19.21
C SER A 370 20.18 -0.53 -18.81
N HIS A 371 20.03 0.76 -19.12
CA HIS A 371 21.09 1.77 -18.89
C HIS A 371 22.44 1.38 -19.55
N TYR A 372 22.37 0.77 -20.74
CA TYR A 372 23.53 0.29 -21.50
C TYR A 372 23.69 1.03 -22.85
N ALA A 373 22.87 2.06 -23.05
CA ALA A 373 22.76 2.87 -24.26
C ALA A 373 23.83 3.96 -24.42
N ARG A 374 24.84 4.03 -23.53
CA ARG A 374 25.91 5.05 -23.53
C ARG A 374 25.40 6.49 -23.37
N LEU A 375 24.18 6.68 -22.87
CA LEU A 375 23.63 8.00 -22.61
C LEU A 375 24.39 8.70 -21.48
N GLN A 376 24.43 10.03 -21.51
CA GLN A 376 24.96 10.82 -20.39
C GLN A 376 24.08 10.61 -19.16
N ALA A 377 24.68 10.61 -17.98
CA ALA A 377 23.94 10.31 -16.75
C ALA A 377 22.87 11.36 -16.43
N TRP A 378 23.25 12.63 -16.54
CA TRP A 378 22.41 13.76 -16.16
C TRP A 378 22.86 15.03 -16.88
N TYR A 379 21.93 15.97 -17.06
CA TYR A 379 22.21 17.30 -17.60
C TYR A 379 21.48 18.38 -16.77
N PRO A 380 22.19 19.42 -16.29
CA PRO A 380 21.58 20.51 -15.52
C PRO A 380 20.81 21.49 -16.43
N PHE A 381 19.62 21.13 -16.90
CA PHE A 381 18.84 21.97 -17.83
C PHE A 381 18.63 23.39 -17.30
N TYR A 382 18.42 23.54 -15.98
CA TYR A 382 18.18 24.82 -15.32
C TYR A 382 19.39 25.77 -15.33
N LYS A 383 20.63 25.26 -15.40
CA LYS A 383 21.84 26.10 -15.24
C LYS A 383 21.98 27.19 -16.31
N LYS A 384 21.48 26.95 -17.52
CA LYS A 384 21.49 27.96 -18.59
C LYS A 384 20.35 28.98 -18.46
N THR A 385 19.47 28.79 -17.49
CA THR A 385 18.26 29.58 -17.28
C THR A 385 18.34 30.52 -16.07
N ILE A 386 19.45 30.46 -15.34
CA ILE A 386 19.74 31.30 -14.17
C ILE A 386 20.97 32.18 -14.41
N ASP A 387 21.11 33.26 -13.66
CA ASP A 387 22.33 34.08 -13.63
C ASP A 387 23.45 33.42 -12.81
N LYS A 388 24.61 34.09 -12.69
CA LYS A 388 25.75 33.58 -11.91
C LYS A 388 25.48 33.49 -10.40
N LYS A 389 24.45 34.18 -9.90
CA LYS A 389 24.02 34.16 -8.49
C LYS A 389 22.91 33.14 -8.23
N GLY A 390 22.44 32.44 -9.26
CA GLY A 390 21.35 31.47 -9.16
C GLY A 390 19.96 32.08 -9.29
N ASN A 391 19.83 33.34 -9.72
CA ASN A 391 18.52 33.96 -9.93
C ASN A 391 17.93 33.53 -11.27
N PRO A 392 16.65 33.12 -11.33
CA PRO A 392 15.94 32.84 -12.59
C PRO A 392 15.97 34.04 -13.55
N LEU A 393 16.34 33.83 -14.81
CA LEU A 393 16.38 34.87 -15.83
C LEU A 393 14.98 35.12 -16.41
N GLU A 394 14.56 36.38 -16.52
CA GLU A 394 13.23 36.81 -17.01
C GLU A 394 12.89 36.28 -18.41
N LYS A 395 13.88 36.03 -19.27
CA LYS A 395 13.66 35.44 -20.60
C LYS A 395 13.18 33.98 -20.58
N TYR A 396 13.33 33.29 -19.44
CA TYR A 396 12.87 31.92 -19.25
C TYR A 396 11.78 31.79 -18.20
N TYR A 397 11.67 32.75 -17.28
CA TYR A 397 10.75 32.67 -16.16
C TYR A 397 9.90 33.92 -15.99
N SER A 398 8.68 33.71 -15.53
CA SER A 398 7.77 34.74 -15.03
C SER A 398 7.38 34.42 -13.59
N LYS A 399 7.07 35.45 -12.79
CA LYS A 399 6.48 35.28 -11.46
C LYS A 399 4.98 34.97 -11.51
N VAL A 400 4.33 35.25 -12.65
CA VAL A 400 2.89 35.08 -12.85
C VAL A 400 2.66 34.22 -14.09
N SER A 401 1.71 33.29 -13.99
CA SER A 401 1.30 32.44 -15.10
C SER A 401 0.71 33.26 -16.25
N ASN A 402 1.10 32.95 -17.48
CA ASN A 402 0.46 33.47 -18.70
C ASN A 402 0.71 32.48 -19.87
N GLU A 403 0.20 32.79 -21.07
CA GLU A 403 0.30 31.91 -22.24
C GLU A 403 1.74 31.50 -22.58
N ASN A 404 2.70 32.43 -22.44
CA ASN A 404 4.11 32.18 -22.72
C ASN A 404 4.84 31.51 -21.55
N PHE A 405 4.31 31.58 -20.33
CA PHE A 405 4.90 31.07 -19.09
C PHE A 405 3.84 30.32 -18.27
N ALA A 406 3.51 29.10 -18.67
CA ALA A 406 2.47 28.29 -18.02
C ALA A 406 3.02 27.13 -17.18
N VAL A 407 4.32 26.81 -17.27
CA VAL A 407 4.91 25.65 -16.61
C VAL A 407 5.29 26.01 -15.18
N LYS A 408 4.40 25.75 -14.21
CA LYS A 408 4.65 26.04 -12.80
C LYS A 408 5.71 25.10 -12.22
N ILE A 409 6.79 25.65 -11.66
CA ILE A 409 7.90 24.87 -11.08
C ILE A 409 8.14 25.15 -9.58
N ALA A 410 7.59 26.25 -9.08
CA ALA A 410 7.58 26.68 -7.68
C ALA A 410 6.38 27.62 -7.45
N ASP A 411 6.18 28.16 -6.24
CA ASP A 411 4.97 28.93 -5.91
C ASP A 411 4.77 30.15 -6.82
N ASP A 412 5.83 30.95 -7.01
CA ASP A 412 5.85 32.15 -7.85
C ASP A 412 6.90 32.05 -8.99
N LEU A 413 7.04 30.86 -9.59
CA LEU A 413 8.01 30.64 -10.67
C LEU A 413 7.42 29.77 -11.78
N PHE A 414 7.24 30.39 -12.94
CA PHE A 414 6.65 29.79 -14.13
C PHE A 414 7.66 29.81 -15.27
N LEU A 415 8.05 28.63 -15.75
CA LEU A 415 8.93 28.44 -16.90
C LEU A 415 8.15 28.68 -18.20
N ARG A 416 8.85 29.17 -19.22
CA ARG A 416 8.30 29.32 -20.57
C ARG A 416 7.73 28.01 -21.12
N THR A 417 6.59 28.09 -21.79
CA THR A 417 5.75 26.94 -22.15
C THR A 417 6.44 25.94 -23.11
N ASP A 418 7.32 26.41 -23.98
CA ASP A 418 8.04 25.64 -25.01
C ASP A 418 9.40 25.06 -24.53
N TYR A 419 9.79 25.26 -23.27
CA TYR A 419 11.12 24.80 -22.83
C TYR A 419 11.29 23.27 -22.83
N GLN A 420 10.19 22.52 -22.77
CA GLN A 420 10.23 21.06 -22.81
C GLN A 420 10.79 20.55 -24.15
N ASP A 421 10.54 21.24 -25.25
CA ASP A 421 11.13 20.94 -26.57
C ASP A 421 12.66 21.11 -26.53
N THR A 422 13.13 22.13 -25.80
CA THR A 422 14.56 22.38 -25.61
C THR A 422 15.23 21.25 -24.81
N ILE A 423 14.55 20.71 -23.79
CA ILE A 423 15.05 19.56 -23.02
C ILE A 423 15.26 18.36 -23.96
N LEU A 424 14.24 18.00 -24.75
CA LEU A 424 14.33 16.88 -25.66
C LEU A 424 15.40 17.11 -26.74
N LYS A 425 15.50 18.33 -27.27
CA LYS A 425 16.53 18.69 -28.25
C LYS A 425 17.95 18.55 -27.69
N ILE A 426 18.19 18.98 -26.45
CA ILE A 426 19.48 18.78 -25.76
C ILE A 426 19.80 17.29 -25.62
N ILE A 427 18.82 16.45 -25.28
CA ILE A 427 19.00 14.99 -25.21
C ILE A 427 19.41 14.44 -26.58
N VAL A 428 18.70 14.82 -27.65
CA VAL A 428 18.99 14.41 -29.03
C VAL A 428 20.42 14.80 -29.43
N ASP A 429 20.84 16.02 -29.15
CA ASP A 429 22.14 16.57 -29.56
C ASP A 429 23.31 16.16 -28.65
N SER A 430 23.02 15.58 -27.48
CA SER A 430 24.06 15.17 -26.52
C SER A 430 25.02 14.12 -27.09
N LYS A 431 26.28 14.14 -26.66
CA LYS A 431 27.26 13.12 -27.05
C LYS A 431 27.00 11.82 -26.30
N LEU A 432 27.10 10.68 -26.98
CA LEU A 432 27.20 9.38 -26.33
C LEU A 432 28.54 9.25 -25.59
N LEU A 433 28.55 8.54 -24.47
CA LEU A 433 29.75 8.16 -23.76
C LEU A 433 30.64 7.27 -24.65
N PRO A 434 31.97 7.36 -24.54
CA PRO A 434 32.86 6.62 -25.44
C PRO A 434 32.79 5.11 -25.23
N LYS A 435 32.58 4.66 -24.00
CA LYS A 435 32.53 3.23 -23.62
C LYS A 435 31.11 2.72 -23.52
N LYS A 436 30.90 1.46 -23.91
CA LYS A 436 29.65 0.72 -23.72
C LYS A 436 29.70 -0.04 -22.39
N GLU A 437 29.29 0.65 -21.34
CA GLU A 437 29.25 0.16 -19.96
C GLU A 437 27.95 0.59 -19.28
N TYR A 438 27.64 0.00 -18.12
CA TYR A 438 26.50 0.45 -17.33
C TYR A 438 26.69 1.92 -16.92
N LYS A 439 25.74 2.77 -17.31
CA LYS A 439 25.64 4.13 -16.80
C LYS A 439 24.18 4.52 -16.60
N TYR A 440 23.80 4.67 -15.33
CA TYR A 440 22.50 5.22 -14.96
C TYR A 440 22.29 6.58 -15.63
N SER A 441 21.13 6.75 -16.28
CA SER A 441 20.82 7.94 -17.08
C SER A 441 19.34 8.32 -16.99
N ASP A 442 19.06 9.55 -16.57
CA ASP A 442 17.70 10.07 -16.51
C ASP A 442 17.07 10.26 -17.90
N PHE A 443 17.90 10.46 -18.93
CA PHE A 443 17.43 10.61 -20.31
C PHE A 443 16.59 9.42 -20.76
N THR A 444 16.92 8.20 -20.29
CA THR A 444 16.17 6.97 -20.56
C THR A 444 14.68 7.17 -20.31
N PHE A 445 14.32 7.64 -19.12
CA PHE A 445 12.93 7.76 -18.72
C PHE A 445 12.28 9.06 -19.21
N MET A 446 13.04 10.11 -19.49
CA MET A 446 12.54 11.28 -20.21
C MET A 446 12.14 10.93 -21.65
N ILE A 447 12.93 10.11 -22.33
CA ILE A 447 12.63 9.58 -23.67
C ILE A 447 11.38 8.69 -23.63
N LEU A 448 11.27 7.80 -22.63
CA LEU A 448 10.11 6.92 -22.49
C LEU A 448 8.82 7.69 -22.19
N LYS A 449 8.88 8.76 -21.39
CA LYS A 449 7.75 9.68 -21.22
C LYS A 449 7.33 10.24 -22.58
N ALA A 450 8.26 10.85 -23.32
CA ALA A 450 7.94 11.44 -24.63
C ALA A 450 7.36 10.41 -25.60
N TYR A 451 7.88 9.18 -25.59
CA TYR A 451 7.33 8.07 -26.37
C TYR A 451 5.88 7.78 -25.97
N LEU A 452 5.60 7.57 -24.68
CA LEU A 452 4.25 7.26 -24.19
C LEU A 452 3.25 8.38 -24.52
N GLU A 453 3.62 9.64 -24.30
CA GLU A 453 2.76 10.78 -24.58
C GLU A 453 2.48 10.91 -26.09
N ASN A 454 3.47 10.62 -26.93
CA ASN A 454 3.32 10.61 -28.39
C ASN A 454 2.38 9.48 -28.86
N VAL A 455 2.57 8.24 -28.38
CA VAL A 455 1.77 7.09 -28.88
C VAL A 455 0.38 7.00 -28.27
N THR A 456 0.13 7.63 -27.11
CA THR A 456 -1.20 7.60 -26.46
C THR A 456 -1.95 8.91 -26.57
N SER A 457 -1.28 10.02 -26.95
CA SER A 457 -1.83 11.38 -26.90
C SER A 457 -2.33 11.80 -25.50
N LYS A 458 -1.89 11.12 -24.45
CA LYS A 458 -2.19 11.43 -23.05
C LYS A 458 -0.90 11.82 -22.33
N LYS A 459 -0.98 12.82 -21.46
CA LYS A 459 0.13 13.15 -20.55
C LYS A 459 0.40 11.98 -19.61
N LEU A 460 1.66 11.81 -19.19
CA LEU A 460 2.06 10.69 -18.35
C LEU A 460 1.31 10.63 -17.00
N ASP A 461 0.98 11.77 -16.41
CA ASP A 461 0.22 11.84 -15.15
C ASP A 461 -1.20 11.29 -15.30
N VAL A 462 -1.89 11.65 -16.39
CA VAL A 462 -3.21 11.13 -16.74
C VAL A 462 -3.10 9.63 -17.05
N LEU A 463 -2.13 9.25 -17.89
CA LEU A 463 -1.96 7.87 -18.33
C LEU A 463 -1.69 6.92 -17.15
N ALA A 464 -0.78 7.29 -16.25
CA ALA A 464 -0.47 6.48 -15.07
C ALA A 464 -1.66 6.42 -14.09
N ALA A 465 -2.39 7.53 -13.94
CA ALA A 465 -3.56 7.56 -13.07
C ALA A 465 -4.67 6.63 -13.56
N GLU A 466 -5.04 6.72 -14.83
CA GLU A 466 -6.11 5.90 -15.42
C GLU A 466 -5.73 4.42 -15.52
N ASN A 467 -4.49 4.12 -15.94
CA ASN A 467 -4.08 2.74 -16.15
C ASN A 467 -3.81 1.99 -14.85
N PHE A 468 -3.32 2.66 -13.80
CA PHE A 468 -2.86 2.01 -12.58
C PHE A 468 -3.41 2.64 -11.30
N PHE A 469 -3.33 3.97 -11.14
CA PHE A 469 -3.60 4.58 -9.82
C PHE A 469 -5.05 4.44 -9.40
N GLN A 470 -6.00 4.79 -10.26
CA GLN A 470 -7.42 4.70 -9.96
C GLN A 470 -7.89 3.24 -9.85
N PRO A 471 -7.58 2.33 -10.80
CA PRO A 471 -8.11 0.96 -10.73
C PRO A 471 -7.57 0.13 -9.56
N MET A 472 -6.38 0.44 -9.04
CA MET A 472 -5.80 -0.24 -7.87
C MET A 472 -6.02 0.51 -6.55
N GLY A 473 -6.70 1.67 -6.58
CA GLY A 473 -7.01 2.48 -5.40
C GLY A 473 -5.78 3.10 -4.74
N LEU A 474 -4.84 3.62 -5.53
CA LEU A 474 -3.64 4.33 -5.07
C LEU A 474 -3.96 5.80 -4.78
N ASN A 475 -4.80 6.05 -3.77
CA ASN A 475 -5.43 7.36 -3.49
C ASN A 475 -4.44 8.46 -3.04
N ASN A 476 -3.20 8.09 -2.75
CA ASN A 476 -2.13 8.99 -2.32
C ASN A 476 -1.03 9.14 -3.38
N THR A 477 -1.14 8.44 -4.51
CA THR A 477 -0.14 8.47 -5.58
C THR A 477 -0.52 9.45 -6.68
N MET A 478 0.29 10.49 -6.88
CA MET A 478 0.03 11.48 -7.92
C MET A 478 1.26 12.32 -8.27
N TYR A 479 1.22 12.90 -9.48
CA TYR A 479 2.05 14.05 -9.84
C TYR A 479 1.37 15.34 -9.36
N ASN A 480 2.19 16.33 -8.99
CA ASN A 480 1.75 17.68 -8.60
C ASN A 480 0.63 17.66 -7.54
N PRO A 481 0.95 17.32 -6.27
CA PRO A 481 -0.04 17.18 -5.20
C PRO A 481 -0.64 18.50 -4.69
N ILE A 482 0.00 19.64 -4.99
CA ILE A 482 -0.50 20.97 -4.60
C ILE A 482 -1.91 21.20 -5.19
N GLY A 483 -2.83 21.63 -4.32
CA GLY A 483 -4.24 21.82 -4.67
C GLY A 483 -5.09 20.53 -4.68
N LYS A 484 -4.46 19.35 -4.57
CA LYS A 484 -5.14 18.04 -4.46
C LYS A 484 -5.04 17.44 -3.07
N LYS A 485 -4.00 17.80 -2.31
CA LYS A 485 -3.75 17.35 -0.93
C LYS A 485 -3.45 18.57 -0.06
N ASP A 486 -3.81 18.47 1.23
CA ASP A 486 -3.39 19.44 2.23
C ASP A 486 -1.86 19.45 2.29
N LYS A 487 -1.27 20.65 2.28
CA LYS A 487 0.19 20.85 2.36
C LYS A 487 0.78 20.23 3.62
N ASN A 488 0.02 20.15 4.72
CA ASN A 488 0.42 19.49 5.97
C ASN A 488 0.56 17.97 5.86
N HIS A 489 0.04 17.36 4.79
CA HIS A 489 0.26 15.94 4.47
C HIS A 489 1.39 15.72 3.45
N ILE A 490 2.07 16.79 3.01
CA ILE A 490 3.13 16.70 2.00
C ILE A 490 4.47 16.97 2.68
N VAL A 491 5.35 15.98 2.70
CA VAL A 491 6.65 16.10 3.36
C VAL A 491 7.61 16.96 2.51
N PRO A 492 8.27 17.99 3.08
CA PRO A 492 9.21 18.85 2.35
C PRO A 492 10.54 18.13 2.06
N THR A 493 11.19 18.50 0.97
CA THR A 493 12.44 17.83 0.51
C THR A 493 13.69 18.67 0.67
N GLU A 494 13.62 20.00 0.58
CA GLU A 494 14.79 20.88 0.62
C GLU A 494 14.38 22.33 0.91
N VAL A 495 15.27 23.12 1.49
CA VAL A 495 15.27 24.58 1.44
C VAL A 495 16.20 25.01 0.31
N ASP A 496 15.65 25.19 -0.89
CA ASP A 496 16.41 25.50 -2.11
C ASP A 496 16.85 26.98 -2.08
N THR A 497 18.17 27.22 -2.14
CA THR A 497 18.78 28.56 -2.10
C THR A 497 19.56 28.92 -3.37
N TYR A 498 19.44 28.11 -4.43
CA TYR A 498 20.28 28.23 -5.63
C TYR A 498 19.49 28.26 -6.94
N PHE A 499 18.20 27.91 -6.93
CA PHE A 499 17.35 28.00 -8.11
C PHE A 499 15.95 28.50 -7.80
N ARG A 500 15.19 27.80 -6.94
CA ARG A 500 13.80 28.17 -6.63
C ARG A 500 13.70 29.16 -5.46
N HIS A 501 14.74 29.27 -4.63
CA HIS A 501 14.81 30.22 -3.50
C HIS A 501 13.62 30.09 -2.52
N GLN A 502 13.19 28.85 -2.24
CA GLN A 502 12.07 28.54 -1.35
C GLN A 502 12.21 27.12 -0.75
N THR A 503 11.40 26.83 0.28
CA THR A 503 11.20 25.45 0.73
C THR A 503 10.44 24.66 -0.35
N VAL A 504 11.02 23.55 -0.78
CA VAL A 504 10.47 22.64 -1.77
C VAL A 504 9.52 21.66 -1.07
N GLN A 505 8.22 21.97 -1.10
CA GLN A 505 7.15 21.16 -0.53
C GLN A 505 5.99 21.08 -1.51
N GLY A 506 5.65 19.87 -1.97
CA GLY A 506 4.61 19.64 -3.00
C GLY A 506 5.02 19.97 -4.43
N TYR A 507 6.24 20.46 -4.63
CA TYR A 507 6.92 20.49 -5.93
C TYR A 507 7.98 19.40 -5.95
N VAL A 508 8.16 18.75 -7.11
CA VAL A 508 9.19 17.73 -7.26
C VAL A 508 10.58 18.30 -6.94
N HIS A 509 11.36 17.56 -6.17
CA HIS A 509 12.73 17.87 -5.80
C HIS A 509 13.63 17.96 -7.02
N ASP A 510 13.53 16.98 -7.93
CA ASP A 510 14.31 16.92 -9.17
C ASP A 510 14.02 18.12 -10.08
N LEU A 511 15.05 18.92 -10.34
CA LEU A 511 14.95 20.16 -11.11
C LEU A 511 14.56 19.91 -12.58
N SER A 512 14.98 18.78 -13.16
CA SER A 512 14.67 18.48 -14.56
C SER A 512 13.22 18.03 -14.73
N ALA A 513 12.66 17.34 -13.73
CA ALA A 513 11.24 17.02 -13.66
C ALA A 513 10.41 18.28 -13.38
N ALA A 514 10.89 19.17 -12.50
CA ALA A 514 10.24 20.46 -12.26
C ALA A 514 10.11 21.25 -13.57
N MET A 515 11.18 21.35 -14.36
CA MET A 515 11.17 22.00 -15.68
C MET A 515 10.29 21.30 -16.74
N GLN A 516 9.83 20.08 -16.48
CA GLN A 516 8.81 19.37 -17.28
C GLN A 516 7.39 19.52 -16.69
N GLY A 517 7.16 20.56 -15.88
CA GLY A 517 5.89 20.81 -15.20
C GLY A 517 5.60 19.87 -14.04
N GLY A 518 6.65 19.31 -13.43
CA GLY A 518 6.55 18.34 -12.35
C GLY A 518 6.25 16.90 -12.79
N ILE A 519 6.00 16.68 -14.09
CA ILE A 519 5.64 15.38 -14.66
C ILE A 519 6.85 14.83 -15.42
N GLY A 520 7.87 14.36 -14.70
CA GLY A 520 9.02 13.70 -15.29
C GLY A 520 8.78 12.21 -15.49
N GLY A 521 9.31 11.62 -16.56
CA GLY A 521 9.35 10.17 -16.67
C GLY A 521 10.29 9.53 -15.65
N HIS A 522 11.29 10.29 -15.20
CA HIS A 522 12.36 9.84 -14.32
C HIS A 522 12.15 10.21 -12.84
N ALA A 523 11.25 11.16 -12.54
CA ALA A 523 10.91 11.69 -11.21
C ALA A 523 9.59 12.47 -11.23
N GLY A 524 8.98 12.79 -10.08
CA GLY A 524 7.80 13.67 -10.00
C GLY A 524 6.57 13.09 -9.29
N LEU A 525 6.57 11.79 -9.00
CA LEU A 525 5.50 11.20 -8.21
C LEU A 525 5.68 11.48 -6.72
N PHE A 526 4.54 11.71 -6.08
CA PHE A 526 4.38 11.70 -4.63
C PHE A 526 3.51 10.51 -4.24
N SER A 527 3.83 9.85 -3.13
CA SER A 527 3.05 8.72 -2.62
C SER A 527 3.37 8.42 -1.15
N ASN A 528 2.63 7.49 -0.56
CA ASN A 528 2.93 6.91 0.76
C ASN A 528 3.38 5.44 0.64
N SER A 529 3.82 4.86 1.75
CA SER A 529 4.38 3.50 1.77
C SER A 529 3.38 2.42 1.33
N MET A 530 2.11 2.55 1.70
CA MET A 530 1.04 1.60 1.34
C MET A 530 0.82 1.55 -0.17
N ASP A 531 0.67 2.71 -0.80
CA ASP A 531 0.42 2.77 -2.23
C ASP A 531 1.62 2.26 -3.05
N VAL A 532 2.85 2.64 -2.67
CA VAL A 532 4.05 2.09 -3.31
C VAL A 532 4.10 0.56 -3.15
N ALA A 533 3.70 0.02 -1.99
CA ALA A 533 3.63 -1.42 -1.77
C ALA A 533 2.65 -2.13 -2.72
N LYS A 534 1.48 -1.54 -3.02
CA LYS A 534 0.52 -2.11 -3.98
C LYS A 534 1.13 -2.26 -5.37
N MET A 535 1.88 -1.26 -5.84
CA MET A 535 2.57 -1.34 -7.12
C MET A 535 3.68 -2.39 -7.12
N MET A 536 4.44 -2.50 -6.04
CA MET A 536 5.44 -3.57 -5.92
C MET A 536 4.79 -4.95 -5.84
N GLN A 537 3.63 -5.08 -5.19
CA GLN A 537 2.85 -6.31 -5.14
C GLN A 537 2.29 -6.68 -6.52
N LEU A 538 1.85 -5.72 -7.34
CA LEU A 538 1.46 -5.96 -8.73
C LEU A 538 2.60 -6.61 -9.52
N TYR A 539 3.83 -6.10 -9.38
CA TYR A 539 5.01 -6.70 -10.03
C TYR A 539 5.33 -8.09 -9.47
N LEU A 540 5.30 -8.26 -8.15
CA LEU A 540 5.53 -9.55 -7.49
C LEU A 540 4.53 -10.61 -7.96
N GLN A 541 3.28 -10.19 -8.21
CA GLN A 541 2.19 -10.99 -8.77
C GLN A 541 2.15 -10.99 -10.31
N LYS A 542 3.26 -10.59 -10.94
CA LYS A 542 3.50 -10.70 -12.39
C LYS A 542 2.39 -10.05 -13.22
N GLY A 543 1.87 -8.91 -12.76
CA GLY A 543 0.86 -8.12 -13.45
C GLY A 543 -0.58 -8.38 -13.03
N ASN A 544 -0.83 -9.28 -12.07
CA ASN A 544 -2.16 -9.50 -11.50
C ASN A 544 -2.36 -8.68 -10.22
N TYR A 545 -3.40 -7.86 -10.14
CA TYR A 545 -3.79 -7.16 -8.90
C TYR A 545 -5.26 -6.72 -8.98
N GLY A 546 -6.02 -6.78 -7.90
CA GLY A 546 -7.42 -6.33 -7.88
C GLY A 546 -8.34 -7.12 -8.83
N GLY A 547 -8.03 -8.39 -9.11
CA GLY A 547 -8.75 -9.22 -10.08
C GLY A 547 -8.50 -8.85 -11.55
N LYS A 548 -7.56 -7.94 -11.84
CA LYS A 548 -7.20 -7.50 -13.19
C LYS A 548 -5.77 -7.93 -13.55
N GLN A 549 -5.58 -8.37 -14.79
CA GLN A 549 -4.26 -8.60 -15.38
C GLN A 549 -3.87 -7.36 -16.20
N TYR A 550 -2.80 -6.66 -15.79
CA TYR A 550 -2.34 -5.41 -16.42
C TYR A 550 -1.30 -5.66 -17.54
N PHE A 551 -0.44 -6.64 -17.36
CA PHE A 551 0.54 -7.11 -18.34
C PHE A 551 0.80 -8.60 -18.12
N SER A 552 1.23 -9.35 -19.13
CA SER A 552 1.47 -10.78 -18.97
C SER A 552 2.65 -11.12 -18.05
N GLU A 553 2.63 -12.32 -17.48
CA GLU A 553 3.78 -12.87 -16.74
C GLU A 553 5.05 -12.92 -17.61
N LYS A 554 4.89 -13.20 -18.91
CA LYS A 554 6.02 -13.15 -19.85
C LYS A 554 6.65 -11.76 -19.88
N THR A 555 5.85 -10.70 -19.96
CA THR A 555 6.35 -9.32 -19.94
C THR A 555 7.06 -8.99 -18.64
N PHE A 556 6.54 -9.41 -17.48
CA PHE A 556 7.25 -9.24 -16.22
C PHE A 556 8.62 -9.96 -16.24
N ASN A 557 8.65 -11.23 -16.65
CA ASN A 557 9.88 -12.02 -16.69
C ASN A 557 10.90 -11.41 -17.67
N ASP A 558 10.45 -10.94 -18.83
CA ASP A 558 11.29 -10.23 -19.80
C ASP A 558 11.92 -8.98 -19.17
N PHE A 559 11.19 -8.23 -18.32
CA PHE A 559 11.67 -6.99 -17.70
C PHE A 559 12.53 -7.22 -16.46
N ASN A 560 12.28 -8.27 -15.69
CA ASN A 560 13.09 -8.63 -14.53
C ASN A 560 14.40 -9.36 -14.91
N ASN A 561 14.54 -9.78 -16.17
CA ASN A 561 15.73 -10.46 -16.67
C ASN A 561 16.94 -9.51 -16.83
N CYS A 562 18.13 -10.03 -16.48
CA CYS A 562 19.39 -9.31 -16.61
C CYS A 562 20.10 -9.64 -17.93
N TYR A 563 19.85 -8.85 -18.98
CA TYR A 563 20.38 -9.13 -20.32
C TYR A 563 21.88 -8.89 -20.48
N TYR A 564 22.48 -8.05 -19.64
CA TYR A 564 23.87 -7.63 -19.75
C TYR A 564 24.70 -8.01 -18.52
N CYS A 565 24.26 -9.03 -17.78
CA CYS A 565 24.93 -9.50 -16.57
C CYS A 565 26.39 -9.93 -16.83
N SER A 566 26.62 -10.66 -17.92
CA SER A 566 27.98 -11.06 -18.34
C SER A 566 28.90 -9.89 -18.70
N GLN A 567 28.34 -8.70 -18.94
CA GLN A 567 29.06 -7.46 -19.25
C GLN A 567 29.19 -6.55 -18.02
N GLY A 568 28.90 -7.07 -16.82
CA GLY A 568 28.96 -6.31 -15.56
C GLY A 568 27.80 -5.35 -15.34
N ASN A 569 26.73 -5.43 -16.14
CA ASN A 569 25.52 -4.64 -15.94
C ASN A 569 24.41 -5.50 -15.34
N ARG A 570 24.21 -5.36 -14.03
CA ARG A 570 23.22 -6.11 -13.27
C ARG A 570 21.77 -5.68 -13.50
N ARG A 571 21.49 -4.59 -14.24
CA ARG A 571 20.14 -4.05 -14.38
C ARG A 571 19.19 -5.00 -15.12
N GLY A 572 17.93 -5.00 -14.70
CA GLY A 572 16.83 -5.46 -15.53
C GLY A 572 16.46 -4.39 -16.57
N LEU A 573 15.28 -4.52 -17.16
CA LEU A 573 14.70 -3.45 -17.98
C LEU A 573 13.91 -2.50 -17.08
N GLY A 574 14.52 -1.38 -16.73
CA GLY A 574 13.94 -0.38 -15.83
C GLY A 574 14.03 -0.71 -14.34
N PHE A 575 14.27 -1.97 -13.97
CA PHE A 575 14.49 -2.39 -12.59
C PHE A 575 15.96 -2.39 -12.19
N ASP A 576 16.21 -2.00 -10.95
CA ASP A 576 17.43 -2.34 -10.22
C ASP A 576 17.39 -3.81 -9.76
N LYS A 577 18.55 -4.46 -9.62
CA LYS A 577 18.69 -5.87 -9.19
C LYS A 577 19.73 -5.99 -8.07
N PRO A 578 19.78 -7.04 -7.25
CA PRO A 578 20.76 -7.11 -6.18
C PRO A 578 22.19 -7.21 -6.73
N GLN A 579 23.17 -6.87 -5.88
CA GLN A 579 24.58 -7.05 -6.15
C GLN A 579 25.13 -8.14 -5.23
N LEU A 580 25.92 -9.08 -5.77
CA LEU A 580 26.65 -10.06 -4.98
C LEU A 580 27.99 -9.46 -4.52
N GLY A 581 28.35 -9.65 -3.25
CA GLY A 581 29.62 -9.16 -2.68
C GLY A 581 29.50 -7.80 -1.99
N ASP A 582 30.19 -6.78 -2.52
CA ASP A 582 30.31 -5.42 -1.92
C ASP A 582 28.97 -4.70 -1.69
N SER A 583 29.00 -3.57 -0.98
CA SER A 583 27.83 -2.73 -0.72
C SER A 583 27.10 -2.35 -2.03
N GLY A 584 25.84 -2.74 -2.11
CA GLY A 584 24.94 -2.47 -3.22
C GLY A 584 23.66 -1.77 -2.73
N PRO A 585 22.60 -1.72 -3.56
CA PRO A 585 21.31 -1.16 -3.15
C PRO A 585 20.54 -2.05 -2.15
N THR A 586 21.16 -3.13 -1.68
CA THR A 586 20.57 -4.21 -0.88
C THR A 586 21.56 -4.77 0.12
N CYS A 587 21.07 -5.44 1.17
CA CYS A 587 21.84 -6.11 2.23
C CYS A 587 22.88 -7.18 1.81
N GLY A 588 22.99 -7.51 0.52
CA GLY A 588 23.74 -8.69 0.05
C GLY A 588 23.06 -10.03 0.35
N CYS A 589 21.96 -10.01 1.10
CA CYS A 589 21.12 -11.15 1.46
C CYS A 589 19.88 -11.35 0.56
N ALA A 590 19.63 -10.40 -0.35
CA ALA A 590 18.49 -10.42 -1.27
C ALA A 590 18.69 -11.42 -2.41
N SER A 591 17.64 -12.14 -2.80
CA SER A 591 17.71 -13.17 -3.84
C SER A 591 17.95 -12.56 -5.21
N MET A 592 18.66 -13.25 -6.12
CA MET A 592 19.01 -12.71 -7.45
C MET A 592 17.80 -12.42 -8.35
N THR A 593 16.65 -13.04 -8.07
CA THR A 593 15.37 -12.76 -8.74
C THR A 593 14.73 -11.45 -8.27
N SER A 594 15.18 -10.91 -7.13
CA SER A 594 14.68 -9.66 -6.56
C SER A 594 14.96 -8.45 -7.44
N PHE A 595 14.14 -7.43 -7.25
CA PHE A 595 14.14 -6.23 -8.07
C PHE A 595 13.60 -5.03 -7.29
N GLY A 596 13.93 -3.84 -7.74
CA GLY A 596 13.42 -2.63 -7.12
C GLY A 596 14.01 -1.37 -7.71
N HIS A 597 14.00 -0.30 -6.92
CA HIS A 597 14.72 0.94 -7.23
C HIS A 597 14.94 1.74 -5.95
N THR A 598 15.87 2.69 -5.99
CA THR A 598 16.09 3.69 -4.94
C THR A 598 15.82 5.10 -5.45
N GLY A 599 15.49 6.04 -4.57
CA GLY A 599 15.23 7.43 -4.90
C GLY A 599 16.15 8.39 -4.18
N PHE A 600 16.45 9.50 -4.84
CA PHE A 600 17.38 10.50 -4.37
C PHE A 600 16.98 11.14 -3.03
N THR A 601 15.69 11.29 -2.79
CA THR A 601 15.10 11.80 -1.53
C THR A 601 15.24 10.84 -0.35
N GLY A 602 15.88 9.66 -0.55
CA GLY A 602 16.11 8.65 0.48
C GLY A 602 15.20 7.44 0.38
N THR A 603 14.34 7.40 -0.64
CA THR A 603 13.34 6.36 -0.81
C THR A 603 13.92 5.05 -1.38
N MET A 604 13.23 3.94 -1.14
CA MET A 604 13.51 2.62 -1.69
C MET A 604 12.21 1.81 -1.76
N ALA A 605 12.07 1.07 -2.85
CA ALA A 605 11.03 0.06 -3.02
C ALA A 605 11.68 -1.19 -3.61
N TRP A 606 11.52 -2.33 -2.94
CA TRP A 606 12.17 -3.59 -3.30
C TRP A 606 11.20 -4.76 -3.15
N ALA A 607 11.20 -5.68 -4.10
CA ALA A 607 10.45 -6.93 -4.03
C ALA A 607 11.37 -8.12 -4.28
N ASP A 608 11.14 -9.21 -3.55
CA ASP A 608 11.86 -10.48 -3.73
C ASP A 608 10.84 -11.60 -4.02
N PRO A 609 10.76 -12.08 -5.28
CA PRO A 609 9.92 -13.21 -5.66
C PRO A 609 10.21 -14.50 -4.89
N ASP A 610 11.48 -14.81 -4.60
CA ASP A 610 11.87 -16.08 -3.97
C ASP A 610 11.49 -16.10 -2.49
N LYS A 611 11.45 -14.93 -1.85
CA LYS A 611 11.06 -14.77 -0.44
C LYS A 611 9.65 -14.22 -0.23
N GLU A 612 8.97 -13.90 -1.32
CA GLU A 612 7.64 -13.28 -1.39
C GLU A 612 7.54 -11.97 -0.59
N ILE A 613 8.62 -11.17 -0.57
CA ILE A 613 8.72 -9.91 0.21
C ILE A 613 8.43 -8.70 -0.68
N VAL A 614 7.77 -7.70 -0.09
CA VAL A 614 7.80 -6.29 -0.52
C VAL A 614 8.33 -5.45 0.65
N TYR A 615 9.36 -4.64 0.40
CA TYR A 615 9.97 -3.72 1.35
C TYR A 615 9.95 -2.29 0.80
N ILE A 616 9.29 -1.38 1.52
CA ILE A 616 9.22 0.04 1.20
C ILE A 616 9.85 0.85 2.33
N PHE A 617 10.69 1.81 1.95
CA PHE A 617 11.28 2.81 2.84
C PHE A 617 11.14 4.17 2.17
N LEU A 618 10.39 5.09 2.75
CA LEU A 618 10.25 6.46 2.23
C LEU A 618 10.82 7.44 3.25
N SER A 619 11.61 8.41 2.82
CA SER A 619 12.13 9.45 3.70
C SER A 619 12.33 10.75 2.93
N ASN A 620 12.63 11.83 3.67
CA ASN A 620 12.97 13.13 3.13
C ASN A 620 14.39 13.53 3.57
N ARG A 621 15.35 12.61 3.40
CA ARG A 621 16.74 12.76 3.88
C ARG A 621 17.46 13.99 3.31
N THR A 622 16.97 14.55 2.21
CA THR A 622 17.51 15.74 1.56
C THR A 622 17.15 17.03 2.30
N TYR A 623 16.24 16.98 3.27
CA TYR A 623 15.83 18.16 4.02
C TYR A 623 16.81 18.43 5.18
N PRO A 624 17.20 19.70 5.45
CA PRO A 624 16.86 20.91 4.69
C PRO A 624 17.80 21.18 3.51
N ASN A 625 18.92 20.47 3.41
CA ASN A 625 19.87 20.61 2.31
C ASN A 625 20.44 19.26 1.90
N GLU A 626 20.84 19.17 0.62
CA GLU A 626 21.41 17.99 -0.05
C GLU A 626 22.80 17.57 0.48
N SER A 627 23.05 17.67 1.79
CA SER A 627 24.33 17.29 2.41
C SER A 627 24.68 15.80 2.20
N ALA A 628 25.88 15.40 2.64
CA ALA A 628 26.40 14.05 2.47
C ALA A 628 25.34 12.99 2.84
N ASN A 629 25.12 12.02 1.96
CA ASN A 629 24.11 10.97 2.11
C ASN A 629 24.43 10.02 3.27
N LYS A 630 24.29 10.48 4.52
CA LYS A 630 24.54 9.71 5.74
C LYS A 630 23.69 8.44 5.78
N LEU A 631 22.41 8.57 5.41
CA LEU A 631 21.47 7.45 5.36
C LEU A 631 22.00 6.26 4.53
N SER A 632 22.60 6.54 3.37
CA SER A 632 23.22 5.50 2.53
C SER A 632 24.61 5.10 2.99
N LYS A 633 25.40 6.01 3.60
CA LYS A 633 26.74 5.67 4.13
C LYS A 633 26.67 4.72 5.32
N GLU A 634 25.65 4.90 6.15
CA GLU A 634 25.39 4.11 7.36
C GLU A 634 24.44 2.93 7.10
N ASN A 635 24.22 2.57 5.82
CA ASN A 635 23.48 1.38 5.38
C ASN A 635 22.07 1.23 6.01
N ILE A 636 21.36 2.32 6.31
CA ILE A 636 20.09 2.24 7.07
C ILE A 636 19.06 1.35 6.40
N ARG A 637 18.94 1.41 5.07
CA ARG A 637 17.93 0.62 4.34
C ARG A 637 18.36 -0.84 4.23
N GLU A 638 19.65 -1.06 4.04
CA GLU A 638 20.27 -2.35 3.91
C GLU A 638 20.25 -3.10 5.25
N ASP A 639 20.50 -2.42 6.38
CA ASP A 639 20.36 -2.95 7.75
C ASP A 639 18.91 -3.36 8.05
N ILE A 640 17.94 -2.51 7.71
CA ILE A 640 16.51 -2.85 7.84
C ILE A 640 16.18 -4.05 6.95
N GLN A 641 16.67 -4.08 5.71
CA GLN A 641 16.47 -5.21 4.81
C GLN A 641 17.07 -6.50 5.39
N SER A 642 18.26 -6.47 5.99
CA SER A 642 18.86 -7.62 6.67
C SER A 642 17.93 -8.15 7.78
N VAL A 643 17.39 -7.26 8.63
CA VAL A 643 16.45 -7.64 9.68
C VAL A 643 15.19 -8.31 9.10
N ILE A 644 14.67 -7.81 7.98
CA ILE A 644 13.50 -8.41 7.30
C ILE A 644 13.79 -9.85 6.88
N TYR A 645 14.99 -10.13 6.34
CA TYR A 645 15.36 -11.46 5.89
C TYR A 645 15.71 -12.38 7.07
N GLU A 646 16.41 -11.88 8.09
CA GLU A 646 16.68 -12.59 9.35
C GLU A 646 15.38 -13.01 10.05
N ALA A 647 14.31 -12.21 9.93
CA ALA A 647 13.03 -12.52 10.53
C ALA A 647 12.31 -13.71 9.86
N ILE A 648 12.76 -14.22 8.70
CA ILE A 648 12.12 -15.36 8.04
C ILE A 648 12.43 -16.66 8.80
N ASN A 649 11.39 -17.37 9.25
CA ASN A 649 11.53 -18.71 9.81
C ASN A 649 11.50 -19.74 8.66
N ASP A 650 12.68 -20.23 8.23
CA ASP A 650 12.78 -21.29 7.20
C ASP A 650 12.25 -22.67 7.66
N SER A 651 11.82 -22.79 8.93
CA SER A 651 11.29 -24.03 9.52
C SER A 651 9.79 -24.27 9.24
N VAL A 652 9.05 -23.31 8.70
CA VAL A 652 7.65 -23.50 8.31
C VAL A 652 7.57 -23.92 6.85
N LYS A 653 7.85 -25.21 6.59
CA LYS A 653 7.48 -25.83 5.33
C LYS A 653 5.96 -25.79 5.20
N SER A 654 5.48 -25.35 4.03
CA SER A 654 4.08 -25.41 3.64
C SER A 654 3.61 -26.86 3.65
N ASP A 655 2.71 -27.20 4.56
CA ASP A 655 1.84 -28.35 4.36
C ASP A 655 0.89 -27.99 3.22
N ASN A 656 1.20 -28.52 2.03
CA ASN A 656 0.32 -28.50 0.85
C ASN A 656 -0.91 -29.38 1.07
#